data_AF-A0A3D1US44-F1
#
_entry.id   AF-A0A3D1US44-F1
#
_cell.length_a   1.000
_cell.length_b   1.000
_cell.length_c   1.000
_cell.angle_alpha   90.00
_cell.angle_beta   90.00
_cell.angle_gamma   90.00
#
_symmetry.space_group_name_H-M   'P 1'
#
loop_
_entity.id
_entity.type
_entity.pdbx_description
1 polymer ?
#
loop_
_entity_poly.entity_id
_entity_poly.type
_entity_poly.pdbx_seq_one_letter_code
_entity_poly.pdbx_strand_id
1 'polypeptide(L)'
;MMHIFIIILAVLCQFAVNATDWSRGVNVRDFGAKGDGIADDTMAIQQALNFIRNLDHRVLLARQPMLAGAPHLGNLPVFSSTSENVMVPELFFPSGNYRITSTLVAGTYLYMRGEKNSKIIQANPDKDILYIRWGFRVQIKNLIFINGHNHIVMWTGNEDTANFTAENCSFENARGTVFFSLNFLNPKGKRFSDRTYGLYEVKWQDEKPILTKNDEKGTPAHNSTLMTFSNCDFINCAKIFHFDCDGAVIENCRVQVSDKATESPFDVKGPVTLINLKATASKAIPGGKAWFHDPFSRCSIYKSSFAVRENSGMPLFYYSNDKPEMRASEIQTYITVKNTHVQCGKHPIILCKGAIPNIIDFENVRDISGKRVMLMGGAEKITRADLKKTERNVDIYEKVLSGKSYFNQEPPYDITLSGCDTISTAGVPDFLRKRIGKPMPEKVFNAVYVPRVRITADDMKKRFRRTLKAVDFGMDTDPKTDDTAAMKRVLKAASQGAAALIELPPVLISISEPLDIPSEIAFMSRGLATLQQNDIKAPIFRGKDQKTLWATNLRLVSGTYGFELQTNVKTKAEILIEKCLFYQQLNSSVSLLAGNGQANLPNHTKLLLKRSVFISPVHGLVTNAAHSELHDFWVSTNARMDRSAFITNLGGDMRISDMLGVPMPMTDHRHNHLPFVKDWPYANDTRWFDNYGRLYASNNRYGGEYYGMPLIYNFTKNGTLAIDTGLTCFQHPAMKQCMVYYAETPEVSMIRNVGWLIQWSGAAACKYPAGHPKPEIHIRNFQFQKDSFKAR
;
A
#
# COMPACT_ATOMS: atom_id res chain seq x y z
N MET A 1 -13.74 -61.05 -5.91
CA MET A 1 -13.53 -60.00 -4.89
C MET A 1 -12.49 -58.94 -5.30
N MET A 2 -11.36 -59.29 -5.92
CA MET A 2 -10.32 -58.33 -6.34
C MET A 2 -10.77 -57.30 -7.41
N HIS A 3 -11.68 -57.68 -8.32
CA HIS A 3 -12.22 -56.77 -9.34
C HIS A 3 -13.19 -55.70 -8.77
N ILE A 4 -13.89 -56.01 -7.67
CA ILE A 4 -14.80 -55.04 -7.02
C ILE A 4 -13.99 -53.97 -6.27
N PHE A 5 -12.83 -54.34 -5.70
CA PHE A 5 -11.92 -53.38 -5.06
C PHE A 5 -11.25 -52.42 -6.06
N ILE A 6 -10.87 -52.90 -7.26
CA ILE A 6 -10.27 -52.04 -8.29
C ILE A 6 -11.31 -51.08 -8.87
N ILE A 7 -12.57 -51.49 -9.03
CA ILE A 7 -13.64 -50.61 -9.50
C ILE A 7 -14.04 -49.60 -8.42
N ILE A 8 -14.09 -49.98 -7.14
CA ILE A 8 -14.34 -49.03 -6.03
C ILE A 8 -13.18 -48.05 -5.87
N LEU A 9 -11.92 -48.48 -6.02
CA LEU A 9 -10.75 -47.58 -5.99
C LEU A 9 -10.71 -46.66 -7.22
N ALA A 10 -11.06 -47.16 -8.41
CA ALA A 10 -11.16 -46.34 -9.62
C ALA A 10 -12.34 -45.35 -9.55
N VAL A 11 -13.47 -45.72 -8.95
CA VAL A 11 -14.62 -44.83 -8.71
C VAL A 11 -14.30 -43.81 -7.61
N LEU A 12 -13.60 -44.19 -6.53
CA LEU A 12 -13.12 -43.25 -5.50
C LEU A 12 -12.02 -42.31 -6.01
N CYS A 13 -11.16 -42.76 -6.92
CA CYS A 13 -10.21 -41.91 -7.64
C CYS A 13 -10.88 -41.07 -8.74
N GLN A 14 -12.00 -41.50 -9.32
CA GLN A 14 -12.79 -40.70 -10.27
C GLN A 14 -13.64 -39.61 -9.59
N PHE A 15 -13.95 -39.74 -8.31
CA PHE A 15 -14.46 -38.61 -7.50
C PHE A 15 -13.36 -37.58 -7.13
N ALA A 16 -12.08 -37.88 -7.40
CA ALA A 16 -10.96 -36.98 -7.12
C ALA A 16 -10.55 -36.07 -8.30
N VAL A 17 -11.20 -36.18 -9.48
CA VAL A 17 -10.90 -35.31 -10.64
C VAL A 17 -12.19 -34.93 -11.37
N ASN A 18 -13.19 -34.41 -10.64
CA ASN A 18 -14.16 -33.54 -11.29
C ASN A 18 -13.50 -32.16 -11.44
N ALA A 19 -13.59 -31.58 -12.64
CA ALA A 19 -13.18 -30.21 -12.96
C ALA A 19 -13.28 -29.34 -11.70
N THR A 20 -12.14 -28.89 -11.18
CA THR A 20 -12.05 -28.26 -9.87
C THR A 20 -12.96 -27.04 -9.88
N ASP A 21 -14.17 -27.21 -9.34
CA ASP A 21 -15.15 -26.14 -9.26
C ASP A 21 -14.69 -25.16 -8.18
N TRP A 22 -13.80 -24.25 -8.58
CA TRP A 22 -13.29 -23.17 -7.75
C TRP A 22 -14.38 -22.15 -7.39
N SER A 23 -15.61 -22.30 -7.90
CA SER A 23 -16.71 -21.37 -7.62
C SER A 23 -17.16 -21.35 -6.16
N ARG A 24 -16.64 -22.23 -5.30
CA ARG A 24 -16.81 -22.17 -3.84
C ARG A 24 -15.52 -21.94 -3.04
N GLY A 25 -14.37 -21.78 -3.72
CA GLY A 25 -13.04 -21.71 -3.09
C GLY A 25 -12.58 -23.07 -2.52
N VAL A 26 -11.33 -23.13 -2.03
CA VAL A 26 -10.81 -24.29 -1.29
C VAL A 26 -11.44 -24.29 0.10
N ASN A 27 -12.43 -25.15 0.32
CA ASN A 27 -13.14 -25.19 1.58
C ASN A 27 -12.38 -26.04 2.60
N VAL A 28 -12.06 -25.49 3.78
CA VAL A 28 -11.37 -26.24 4.85
C VAL A 28 -12.11 -27.50 5.30
N ARG A 29 -13.44 -27.55 5.14
CA ARG A 29 -14.26 -28.73 5.47
C ARG A 29 -14.05 -29.89 4.49
N ASP A 30 -13.65 -29.60 3.25
CA ASP A 30 -13.33 -30.65 2.27
C ASP A 30 -12.05 -31.41 2.68
N PHE A 31 -11.24 -30.83 3.58
CA PHE A 31 -10.05 -31.44 4.20
C PHE A 31 -10.33 -32.00 5.61
N GLY A 32 -11.60 -32.08 6.01
CA GLY A 32 -12.02 -32.70 7.27
C GLY A 32 -12.19 -31.76 8.46
N ALA A 33 -11.99 -30.45 8.30
CA ALA A 33 -12.22 -29.49 9.38
C ALA A 33 -13.70 -29.52 9.80
N LYS A 34 -13.97 -29.55 11.10
CA LYS A 34 -15.32 -29.59 11.67
C LYS A 34 -15.84 -28.20 11.95
N GLY A 35 -15.02 -27.33 12.53
CA GLY A 35 -15.45 -26.00 12.95
C GLY A 35 -16.50 -26.02 14.07
N ASP A 36 -16.47 -27.04 14.93
CA ASP A 36 -17.39 -27.25 16.05
C ASP A 36 -16.88 -26.68 17.39
N GLY A 37 -15.62 -26.23 17.43
CA GLY A 37 -14.93 -25.70 18.61
C GLY A 37 -14.35 -26.77 19.53
N ILE A 38 -14.53 -28.06 19.19
CA ILE A 38 -14.11 -29.21 19.99
C ILE A 38 -12.99 -29.97 19.28
N ALA A 39 -13.24 -30.37 18.02
CA ALA A 39 -12.28 -31.08 17.20
C ALA A 39 -11.03 -30.22 16.96
N ASP A 40 -9.86 -30.86 16.93
CA ASP A 40 -8.63 -30.18 16.54
C ASP A 40 -8.56 -30.10 15.00
N ASP A 41 -8.89 -28.94 14.47
CA ASP A 41 -8.93 -28.64 13.04
C ASP A 41 -7.54 -28.31 12.45
N THR A 42 -6.47 -28.34 13.27
CA THR A 42 -5.11 -27.94 12.85
C THR A 42 -4.67 -28.64 11.58
N MET A 43 -4.73 -29.98 11.54
CA MET A 43 -4.21 -30.74 10.41
C MET A 43 -5.09 -30.57 9.17
N ALA A 44 -6.41 -30.53 9.32
CA ALA A 44 -7.32 -30.32 8.20
C ALA A 44 -7.09 -28.95 7.53
N ILE A 45 -6.95 -27.89 8.34
CA ILE A 45 -6.65 -26.55 7.82
C ILE A 45 -5.23 -26.51 7.21
N GLN A 46 -4.25 -27.16 7.84
CA GLN A 46 -2.89 -27.24 7.30
C GLN A 46 -2.84 -27.98 5.96
N GLN A 47 -3.63 -29.03 5.78
CA GLN A 47 -3.77 -29.76 4.51
C GLN A 47 -4.37 -28.86 3.42
N ALA A 48 -5.40 -28.08 3.75
CA ALA A 48 -5.96 -27.10 2.82
C ALA A 48 -4.94 -26.02 2.43
N LEU A 49 -4.13 -25.54 3.37
CA LEU A 49 -3.01 -24.62 3.11
C LEU A 49 -1.92 -25.26 2.25
N ASN A 50 -1.56 -26.51 2.52
CA ASN A 50 -0.58 -27.27 1.73
C ASN A 50 -1.07 -27.49 0.30
N PHE A 51 -2.36 -27.80 0.13
CA PHE A 51 -2.98 -27.92 -1.19
C PHE A 51 -2.80 -26.63 -2.00
N ILE A 52 -3.19 -25.48 -1.44
CA ILE A 52 -3.01 -24.18 -2.12
C ILE A 52 -1.53 -23.90 -2.41
N ARG A 53 -0.64 -24.14 -1.44
CA ARG A 53 0.81 -23.93 -1.61
C ARG A 53 1.37 -24.76 -2.77
N ASN A 54 0.84 -25.96 -2.99
CA ASN A 54 1.30 -26.87 -4.03
C ASN A 54 0.70 -26.54 -5.42
N LEU A 55 -0.28 -25.63 -5.51
CA LEU A 55 -0.77 -25.08 -6.78
C LEU A 55 0.22 -24.02 -7.30
N ASP A 56 1.46 -24.41 -7.60
CA ASP A 56 2.48 -23.47 -8.08
C ASP A 56 2.59 -23.52 -9.61
N HIS A 57 2.00 -22.54 -10.27
CA HIS A 57 2.13 -22.34 -11.71
C HIS A 57 2.61 -20.93 -11.98
N ARG A 58 3.93 -20.76 -11.90
CA ARG A 58 4.57 -19.46 -12.10
C ARG A 58 4.79 -19.19 -13.57
N VAL A 59 4.36 -18.01 -14.01
CA VAL A 59 4.64 -17.49 -15.35
C VAL A 59 5.32 -16.14 -15.26
N LEU A 60 6.15 -15.82 -16.25
CA LEU A 60 6.76 -14.51 -16.38
C LEU A 60 5.68 -13.49 -16.76
N LEU A 61 5.40 -12.53 -15.88
CA LEU A 61 4.36 -11.52 -16.10
C LEU A 61 4.93 -10.16 -16.47
N ALA A 62 6.14 -9.86 -16.02
CA ALA A 62 6.85 -8.66 -16.40
C ALA A 62 8.34 -8.92 -16.55
N ARG A 63 8.95 -8.19 -17.49
CA ARG A 63 10.41 -8.13 -17.72
C ARG A 63 10.85 -6.68 -17.91
N GLN A 64 12.05 -6.38 -17.45
CA GLN A 64 12.75 -5.13 -17.72
C GLN A 64 14.07 -5.43 -18.45
N PRO A 65 14.36 -4.76 -19.58
CA PRO A 65 13.49 -3.82 -20.27
C PRO A 65 12.28 -4.54 -20.89
N MET A 66 11.15 -3.82 -20.96
CA MET A 66 10.00 -4.28 -21.75
C MET A 66 10.31 -4.07 -23.24
N LEU A 67 10.53 -5.17 -23.97
CA LEU A 67 10.77 -5.13 -25.41
C LEU A 67 9.49 -5.20 -26.25
N ALA A 68 8.40 -5.72 -25.66
CA ALA A 68 7.09 -5.76 -26.31
C ALA A 68 6.69 -4.34 -26.74
N GLY A 69 6.33 -4.17 -28.01
CA GLY A 69 5.99 -2.87 -28.60
C GLY A 69 7.17 -1.96 -28.96
N ALA A 70 8.42 -2.44 -28.89
CA ALA A 70 9.62 -1.71 -29.28
C ALA A 70 10.66 -2.61 -30.00
N PRO A 71 10.31 -3.26 -31.13
CA PRO A 71 11.17 -4.23 -31.80
C PRO A 71 12.50 -3.66 -32.32
N HIS A 72 12.56 -2.34 -32.57
CA HIS A 72 13.78 -1.65 -33.00
C HIS A 72 14.92 -1.70 -31.97
N LEU A 73 14.61 -1.98 -30.70
CA LEU A 73 15.62 -2.14 -29.64
C LEU A 73 16.37 -3.48 -29.72
N GLY A 74 15.93 -4.40 -30.59
CA GLY A 74 16.51 -5.74 -30.71
C GLY A 74 16.37 -6.56 -29.42
N ASN A 75 17.32 -7.47 -29.20
CA ASN A 75 17.36 -8.31 -28.01
C ASN A 75 18.24 -7.69 -26.93
N LEU A 76 17.61 -7.19 -25.87
CA LEU A 76 18.31 -6.75 -24.67
C LEU A 76 18.24 -7.82 -23.57
N PRO A 77 19.30 -7.98 -22.75
CA PRO A 77 19.30 -8.86 -21.59
C PRO A 77 18.15 -8.52 -20.63
N VAL A 78 17.60 -9.56 -20.00
CA VAL A 78 16.61 -9.38 -18.93
C VAL A 78 17.35 -9.02 -17.66
N PHE A 79 16.97 -7.89 -17.09
CA PHE A 79 17.65 -7.26 -15.98
C PHE A 79 16.88 -7.34 -14.68
N SER A 80 15.56 -7.30 -14.80
CA SER A 80 14.63 -7.63 -13.73
C SER A 80 13.44 -8.32 -14.36
N SER A 81 12.81 -9.21 -13.60
CA SER A 81 11.64 -9.95 -14.02
C SER A 81 10.74 -10.23 -12.84
N THR A 82 9.44 -10.20 -13.08
CA THR A 82 8.43 -10.58 -12.10
C THR A 82 7.70 -11.80 -12.63
N SER A 83 7.91 -12.93 -11.98
CA SER A 83 7.18 -14.17 -12.23
C SER A 83 6.27 -14.45 -11.05
N GLU A 84 4.98 -14.68 -11.31
CA GLU A 84 4.01 -14.96 -10.24
C GLU A 84 3.19 -16.19 -10.54
N ASN A 85 2.66 -16.78 -9.46
CA ASN A 85 1.70 -17.86 -9.57
C ASN A 85 0.39 -17.33 -10.18
N VAL A 86 -0.13 -18.01 -11.20
CA VAL A 86 -1.41 -17.70 -11.85
C VAL A 86 -2.55 -18.62 -11.45
N MET A 87 -2.30 -19.59 -10.58
CA MET A 87 -3.34 -20.39 -9.92
C MET A 87 -3.43 -20.02 -8.45
N VAL A 88 -4.27 -19.04 -8.13
CA VAL A 88 -4.31 -18.44 -6.77
C VAL A 88 -5.75 -18.47 -6.25
N PRO A 89 -6.28 -19.64 -5.86
CA PRO A 89 -7.63 -19.74 -5.31
C PRO A 89 -7.71 -19.15 -3.90
N GLU A 90 -8.94 -18.81 -3.47
CA GLU A 90 -9.18 -18.50 -2.06
C GLU A 90 -9.25 -19.77 -1.19
N LEU A 91 -8.77 -19.66 0.05
CA LEU A 91 -9.06 -20.56 1.15
C LEU A 91 -10.33 -20.07 1.87
N PHE A 92 -11.37 -20.88 1.88
CA PHE A 92 -12.67 -20.53 2.43
C PHE A 92 -12.94 -21.24 3.76
N PHE A 93 -13.35 -20.46 4.76
CA PHE A 93 -13.84 -20.92 6.06
C PHE A 93 -15.35 -20.69 6.13
N PRO A 94 -16.18 -21.74 6.07
CA PRO A 94 -17.58 -21.65 6.45
C PRO A 94 -17.77 -21.19 7.89
N SER A 95 -18.96 -20.71 8.24
CA SER A 95 -19.26 -20.32 9.62
C SER A 95 -18.99 -21.47 10.60
N GLY A 96 -18.26 -21.20 11.68
CA GLY A 96 -17.83 -22.21 12.64
C GLY A 96 -16.72 -21.73 13.56
N ASN A 97 -16.47 -22.51 14.60
CA ASN A 97 -15.38 -22.34 15.57
C ASN A 97 -14.29 -23.36 15.27
N TYR A 98 -13.22 -22.94 14.59
CA TYR A 98 -12.12 -23.82 14.22
C TYR A 98 -11.06 -23.81 15.32
N ARG A 99 -11.01 -24.87 16.12
CA ARG A 99 -10.03 -25.00 17.20
C ARG A 99 -8.73 -25.56 16.63
N ILE A 100 -7.62 -24.87 16.86
CA ILE A 100 -6.27 -25.33 16.49
C ILE A 100 -5.40 -25.49 17.74
N THR A 101 -4.42 -26.39 17.69
CA THR A 101 -3.47 -26.66 18.79
C THR A 101 -2.02 -26.35 18.44
N SER A 102 -1.73 -26.14 17.15
CA SER A 102 -0.41 -25.75 16.65
C SER A 102 -0.52 -24.60 15.65
N THR A 103 0.60 -23.91 15.41
CA THR A 103 0.68 -22.82 14.43
C THR A 103 0.50 -23.34 13.03
N LEU A 104 -0.42 -22.72 12.28
CA LEU A 104 -0.62 -22.98 10.85
C LEU A 104 0.48 -22.30 10.04
N VAL A 105 0.95 -22.95 8.98
CA VAL A 105 1.96 -22.39 8.07
C VAL A 105 1.40 -22.26 6.66
N ALA A 106 1.41 -21.03 6.15
CA ALA A 106 1.05 -20.70 4.77
C ALA A 106 2.29 -20.31 3.94
N GLY A 107 2.13 -20.34 2.62
CA GLY A 107 3.17 -19.95 1.66
C GLY A 107 3.05 -18.53 1.12
N THR A 108 3.62 -18.33 -0.06
CA THR A 108 3.79 -17.02 -0.72
C THR A 108 2.49 -16.31 -1.11
N TYR A 109 1.47 -17.07 -1.53
CA TYR A 109 0.17 -16.56 -1.94
C TYR A 109 -0.89 -17.07 -0.97
N LEU A 110 -1.72 -16.17 -0.46
CA LEU A 110 -2.75 -16.55 0.50
C LEU A 110 -3.95 -15.60 0.43
N TYR A 111 -5.10 -16.15 0.03
CA TYR A 111 -6.37 -15.42 -0.02
C TYR A 111 -7.36 -16.11 0.92
N MET A 112 -7.46 -15.67 2.16
CA MET A 112 -8.37 -16.26 3.14
C MET A 112 -9.68 -15.48 3.24
N ARG A 113 -10.80 -16.20 3.24
CA ARG A 113 -12.13 -15.64 3.47
C ARG A 113 -12.90 -16.45 4.51
N GLY A 114 -13.40 -15.76 5.53
CA GLY A 114 -14.43 -16.29 6.41
C GLY A 114 -15.83 -15.96 5.92
N GLU A 115 -16.77 -16.86 6.17
CA GLU A 115 -18.18 -16.51 6.32
C GLU A 115 -18.40 -15.77 7.66
N LYS A 116 -19.54 -15.11 7.81
CA LYS A 116 -19.92 -14.46 9.07
C LYS A 116 -19.72 -15.42 10.25
N ASN A 117 -19.06 -14.94 11.31
CA ASN A 117 -18.74 -15.69 12.54
C ASN A 117 -17.76 -16.86 12.37
N SER A 118 -16.95 -16.89 11.31
CA SER A 118 -15.86 -17.88 11.20
C SER A 118 -14.70 -17.50 12.13
N LYS A 119 -14.41 -18.36 13.12
CA LYS A 119 -13.42 -18.10 14.17
C LYS A 119 -12.29 -19.12 14.10
N ILE A 120 -11.04 -18.68 14.14
CA ILE A 120 -9.87 -19.53 14.35
C ILE A 120 -9.40 -19.32 15.79
N ILE A 121 -9.46 -20.37 16.59
CA ILE A 121 -9.24 -20.33 18.05
C ILE A 121 -7.99 -21.13 18.37
N GLN A 122 -6.93 -20.45 18.81
CA GLN A 122 -5.72 -21.12 19.27
C GLN A 122 -5.91 -21.64 20.70
N ALA A 123 -5.87 -22.96 20.85
CA ALA A 123 -6.03 -23.63 22.13
C ALA A 123 -4.76 -23.59 22.99
N ASN A 124 -3.58 -23.46 22.36
CA ASN A 124 -2.31 -23.31 23.07
C ASN A 124 -1.89 -21.82 23.11
N PRO A 125 -1.97 -21.14 24.26
CA PRO A 125 -1.74 -19.71 24.32
C PRO A 125 -0.29 -19.28 24.06
N ASP A 126 0.66 -20.21 24.05
CA ASP A 126 2.08 -19.94 23.76
C ASP A 126 2.43 -20.17 22.29
N LYS A 127 1.45 -20.60 21.47
CA LYS A 127 1.59 -20.79 20.03
C LYS A 127 0.96 -19.64 19.26
N ASP A 128 1.53 -19.34 18.11
CA ASP A 128 0.97 -18.39 17.16
C ASP A 128 -0.18 -19.05 16.37
N ILE A 129 -1.11 -18.26 15.82
CA ILE A 129 -2.16 -18.80 14.95
C ILE A 129 -1.63 -19.12 13.56
N LEU A 130 -1.09 -18.11 12.86
CA LEU A 130 -0.72 -18.21 11.45
C LEU A 130 0.68 -17.63 11.20
N TYR A 131 1.57 -18.46 10.66
CA TYR A 131 2.84 -18.04 10.09
C TYR A 131 2.79 -18.08 8.56
N ILE A 132 3.02 -16.93 7.92
CA ILE A 132 3.08 -16.79 6.46
C ILE A 132 4.54 -16.69 6.05
N ARG A 133 5.04 -17.77 5.43
CA ARG A 133 6.43 -17.87 4.96
C ARG A 133 6.54 -17.30 3.55
N TRP A 134 7.38 -16.27 3.39
CA TRP A 134 7.62 -15.56 2.13
C TRP A 134 6.35 -14.89 1.55
N GLY A 135 5.55 -14.26 2.41
CA GLY A 135 4.27 -13.64 2.02
C GLY A 135 4.44 -12.53 0.97
N PHE A 136 3.74 -12.65 -0.15
CA PHE A 136 3.90 -11.77 -1.31
C PHE A 136 2.58 -11.18 -1.83
N ARG A 137 1.53 -11.99 -1.94
CA ARG A 137 0.16 -11.57 -2.26
C ARG A 137 -0.77 -12.16 -1.21
N VAL A 138 -1.07 -11.37 -0.17
CA VAL A 138 -1.83 -11.85 0.97
C VAL A 138 -3.07 -11.00 1.18
N GLN A 139 -4.23 -11.66 1.18
CA GLN A 139 -5.51 -11.06 1.55
C GLN A 139 -6.21 -11.93 2.58
N ILE A 140 -6.67 -11.33 3.67
CA ILE A 140 -7.43 -12.00 4.73
C ILE A 140 -8.68 -11.16 4.99
N LYS A 141 -9.86 -11.77 4.89
CA LYS A 141 -11.13 -11.05 5.09
C LYS A 141 -12.15 -11.83 5.91
N ASN A 142 -12.94 -11.11 6.69
CA ASN A 142 -14.10 -11.62 7.43
C ASN A 142 -13.77 -12.79 8.38
N LEU A 143 -12.59 -12.78 8.99
CA LEU A 143 -12.15 -13.82 9.94
C LEU A 143 -11.97 -13.24 11.34
N ILE A 144 -12.24 -14.07 12.34
CA ILE A 144 -12.02 -13.75 13.75
C ILE A 144 -10.89 -14.64 14.27
N PHE A 145 -9.84 -14.04 14.80
CA PHE A 145 -8.68 -14.73 15.39
C PHE A 145 -8.76 -14.59 16.90
N ILE A 146 -8.71 -15.70 17.64
CA ILE A 146 -8.92 -15.71 19.10
C ILE A 146 -7.79 -16.47 19.80
N ASN A 147 -7.24 -15.87 20.86
CA ASN A 147 -6.17 -16.40 21.71
C ASN A 147 -4.86 -16.67 20.95
N GLY A 148 -3.93 -17.37 21.59
CA GLY A 148 -2.58 -17.58 21.08
C GLY A 148 -1.63 -16.46 21.49
N HIS A 149 -0.37 -16.65 21.12
CA HIS A 149 0.66 -15.67 21.37
C HIS A 149 0.59 -14.55 20.32
N ASN A 150 1.07 -14.78 19.10
CA ASN A 150 0.82 -13.90 17.95
C ASN A 150 -0.34 -14.42 17.08
N HIS A 151 -1.10 -13.53 16.44
CA HIS A 151 -2.16 -13.98 15.52
C HIS A 151 -1.62 -14.20 14.11
N ILE A 152 -0.99 -13.19 13.50
CA ILE A 152 -0.41 -13.29 12.17
C ILE A 152 1.05 -12.90 12.24
N VAL A 153 1.92 -13.82 11.84
CA VAL A 153 3.35 -13.61 11.67
C VAL A 153 3.67 -13.72 10.20
N MET A 154 4.23 -12.67 9.60
CA MET A 154 4.56 -12.66 8.18
C MET A 154 6.03 -12.32 7.97
N TRP A 155 6.73 -13.21 7.28
CA TRP A 155 8.06 -12.97 6.76
C TRP A 155 7.99 -12.90 5.23
N THR A 156 8.62 -11.89 4.63
CA THR A 156 8.52 -11.63 3.19
C THR A 156 9.80 -11.95 2.43
N GLY A 157 10.92 -12.14 3.15
CA GLY A 157 12.22 -12.29 2.51
C GLY A 157 12.77 -10.98 1.91
N ASN A 158 12.13 -9.84 2.17
CA ASN A 158 12.32 -8.58 1.45
C ASN A 158 12.01 -8.70 -0.05
N GLU A 159 10.97 -9.46 -0.40
CA GLU A 159 10.48 -9.58 -1.78
C GLU A 159 9.81 -8.27 -2.22
N ASP A 160 10.41 -7.59 -3.19
CA ASP A 160 9.92 -6.31 -3.71
C ASP A 160 8.49 -6.44 -4.23
N THR A 161 7.66 -5.43 -3.98
CA THR A 161 6.24 -5.34 -4.40
C THR A 161 5.26 -6.16 -3.56
N ALA A 162 5.70 -6.79 -2.45
CA ALA A 162 4.80 -7.56 -1.59
C ALA A 162 3.62 -6.71 -1.08
N ASN A 163 2.45 -7.33 -0.98
CA ASN A 163 1.28 -6.68 -0.38
C ASN A 163 0.56 -7.61 0.59
N PHE A 164 0.08 -7.00 1.67
CA PHE A 164 -0.75 -7.64 2.68
C PHE A 164 -2.00 -6.79 2.90
N THR A 165 -3.16 -7.44 2.97
CA THR A 165 -4.42 -6.76 3.29
C THR A 165 -5.24 -7.60 4.26
N ALA A 166 -5.66 -6.98 5.37
CA ALA A 166 -6.66 -7.53 6.28
C ALA A 166 -7.90 -6.62 6.31
N GLU A 167 -9.08 -7.19 6.03
CA GLU A 167 -10.34 -6.45 5.94
C GLU A 167 -11.46 -7.09 6.74
N ASN A 168 -12.18 -6.29 7.52
CA ASN A 168 -13.34 -6.73 8.31
C ASN A 168 -12.99 -7.93 9.23
N CYS A 169 -11.78 -7.93 9.80
CA CYS A 169 -11.31 -8.97 10.71
C CYS A 169 -11.46 -8.53 12.17
N SER A 170 -11.64 -9.50 13.07
CA SER A 170 -11.53 -9.28 14.52
C SER A 170 -10.36 -10.08 15.07
N PHE A 171 -9.58 -9.47 15.96
CA PHE A 171 -8.47 -10.09 16.65
C PHE A 171 -8.71 -9.95 18.14
N GLU A 172 -8.84 -11.07 18.85
CA GLU A 172 -9.28 -11.09 20.24
C GLU A 172 -8.28 -11.83 21.13
N ASN A 173 -7.90 -11.22 22.24
CA ASN A 173 -7.11 -11.84 23.31
C ASN A 173 -5.70 -12.33 22.90
N ALA A 174 -5.06 -11.66 21.93
CA ALA A 174 -3.65 -11.90 21.60
C ALA A 174 -2.76 -11.60 22.82
N ARG A 175 -1.97 -12.60 23.27
CA ARG A 175 -1.02 -12.41 24.38
C ARG A 175 0.26 -11.69 23.96
N GLY A 176 0.68 -11.86 22.72
CA GLY A 176 1.81 -11.20 22.07
C GLY A 176 1.33 -10.12 21.10
N THR A 177 1.81 -10.19 19.85
CA THR A 177 1.51 -9.22 18.80
C THR A 177 0.43 -9.74 17.86
N VAL A 178 -0.60 -8.95 17.59
CA VAL A 178 -1.63 -9.33 16.61
C VAL A 178 -1.02 -9.52 15.22
N PHE A 179 -0.24 -8.56 14.74
CA PHE A 179 0.46 -8.68 13.46
C PHE A 179 1.95 -8.34 13.62
N PHE A 180 2.79 -9.34 13.36
CA PHE A 180 4.24 -9.28 13.42
C PHE A 180 4.84 -9.44 12.02
N SER A 181 5.67 -8.49 11.57
CA SER A 181 6.38 -8.62 10.30
C SER A 181 7.73 -7.90 10.32
N LEU A 182 8.78 -8.66 10.65
CA LEU A 182 10.17 -8.22 10.60
C LEU A 182 11.00 -9.19 9.76
N ASN A 183 11.98 -8.63 9.05
CA ASN A 183 13.06 -9.37 8.43
C ASN A 183 14.33 -9.19 9.27
N PHE A 184 15.12 -10.24 9.43
CA PHE A 184 16.44 -10.17 10.07
C PHE A 184 17.52 -10.55 9.07
N LEU A 185 18.64 -9.82 9.06
CA LEU A 185 19.78 -10.13 8.21
C LEU A 185 20.40 -11.47 8.61
N ASN A 186 20.59 -12.35 7.63
CA ASN A 186 21.33 -13.58 7.80
C ASN A 186 22.83 -13.29 7.54
N PRO A 187 23.70 -13.31 8.56
CA PRO A 187 25.14 -13.04 8.37
C PRO A 187 25.84 -14.09 7.50
N LYS A 188 25.22 -15.27 7.32
CA LYS A 188 25.71 -16.34 6.44
C LYS A 188 25.05 -16.33 5.05
N GLY A 189 24.07 -15.45 4.83
CA GLY A 189 23.34 -15.34 3.57
C GLY A 189 24.24 -14.81 2.46
N LYS A 190 24.21 -15.47 1.29
CA LYS A 190 25.02 -15.10 0.11
C LYS A 190 24.17 -14.81 -1.12
N ARG A 191 22.90 -15.23 -1.11
CA ARG A 191 21.93 -15.07 -2.20
C ARG A 191 20.73 -14.29 -1.69
N PHE A 192 19.97 -13.68 -2.60
CA PHE A 192 18.75 -12.97 -2.23
C PHE A 192 17.79 -13.83 -1.38
N SER A 193 17.58 -15.08 -1.79
CA SER A 193 16.68 -16.04 -1.13
C SER A 193 17.09 -16.44 0.30
N ASP A 194 18.34 -16.20 0.71
CA ASP A 194 18.85 -16.56 2.04
C ASP A 194 19.49 -15.36 2.78
N ARG A 195 19.36 -14.14 2.24
CA ARG A 195 19.91 -12.91 2.82
C ARG A 195 19.18 -12.49 4.09
N THR A 196 17.90 -12.85 4.23
CA THR A 196 17.11 -12.59 5.43
C THR A 196 16.46 -13.85 5.95
N TYR A 197 16.04 -13.83 7.22
CA TYR A 197 15.21 -14.85 7.83
C TYR A 197 14.06 -14.22 8.62
N GLY A 198 12.97 -14.98 8.79
CA GLY A 198 11.80 -14.60 9.57
C GLY A 198 11.81 -15.17 10.98
N LEU A 199 10.73 -14.96 11.73
CA LEU A 199 10.61 -15.43 13.12
C LEU A 199 10.80 -16.96 13.29
N TYR A 200 10.46 -17.73 12.25
CA TYR A 200 10.54 -19.19 12.29
C TYR A 200 11.33 -19.77 11.11
N GLU A 201 12.21 -20.73 11.41
CA GLU A 201 12.62 -21.77 10.47
C GLU A 201 11.52 -22.83 10.41
N VAL A 202 11.21 -23.34 9.21
CA VAL A 202 10.16 -24.34 8.99
C VAL A 202 10.77 -25.58 8.36
N LYS A 203 10.59 -26.72 9.03
CA LYS A 203 10.84 -28.06 8.50
C LYS A 203 9.51 -28.78 8.30
N TRP A 204 9.44 -29.67 7.32
CA TRP A 204 8.23 -30.46 7.06
C TRP A 204 8.50 -31.91 7.43
N GLN A 205 7.61 -32.51 8.22
CA GLN A 205 7.53 -33.94 8.43
C GLN A 205 6.19 -34.38 7.83
N ASP A 206 6.25 -34.98 6.64
CA ASP A 206 5.10 -35.20 5.76
C ASP A 206 4.33 -33.89 5.52
N GLU A 207 3.03 -33.84 5.83
CA GLU A 207 2.19 -32.66 5.66
C GLU A 207 2.23 -31.70 6.87
N LYS A 208 2.96 -32.05 7.93
CA LYS A 208 2.99 -31.29 9.18
C LYS A 208 4.21 -30.36 9.24
N PRO A 209 4.01 -29.05 9.47
CA PRO A 209 5.12 -28.13 9.70
C PRO A 209 5.67 -28.25 11.14
N ILE A 210 6.98 -28.21 11.25
CA ILE A 210 7.75 -28.11 12.49
C ILE A 210 8.44 -26.76 12.47
N LEU A 211 8.06 -25.89 13.41
CA LEU A 211 8.61 -24.53 13.53
C LEU A 211 9.69 -24.50 14.62
N THR A 212 10.84 -23.95 14.27
CA THR A 212 11.90 -23.59 15.22
C THR A 212 12.02 -22.08 15.25
N LYS A 213 11.92 -21.48 16.43
CA LYS A 213 12.01 -20.03 16.61
C LYS A 213 13.44 -19.56 16.35
N ASN A 214 13.60 -18.56 15.50
CA ASN A 214 14.89 -17.92 15.22
C ASN A 214 15.22 -16.85 16.27
N ASP A 215 16.47 -16.39 16.27
CA ASP A 215 16.91 -15.29 17.12
C ASP A 215 16.34 -13.95 16.65
N GLU A 216 15.50 -13.34 17.48
CA GLU A 216 14.90 -12.02 17.28
C GLU A 216 15.86 -10.87 17.58
N LYS A 217 17.06 -11.15 18.12
CA LYS A 217 18.12 -10.15 18.34
C LYS A 217 18.99 -9.91 17.10
N GLY A 218 18.70 -10.60 16.00
CA GLY A 218 19.38 -10.38 14.72
C GLY A 218 19.24 -8.93 14.25
N THR A 219 20.19 -8.47 13.42
CA THR A 219 20.14 -7.12 12.84
C THR A 219 18.91 -7.01 11.93
N PRO A 220 17.98 -6.08 12.19
CA PRO A 220 16.79 -5.93 11.36
C PRO A 220 17.14 -5.50 9.94
N ALA A 221 16.36 -5.99 8.99
CA ALA A 221 16.41 -5.62 7.58
C ALA A 221 15.09 -4.98 7.19
N HIS A 222 15.15 -4.05 6.23
CA HIS A 222 13.94 -3.48 5.65
C HIS A 222 13.06 -4.57 5.00
N ASN A 223 11.80 -4.21 4.81
CA ASN A 223 10.77 -5.12 4.35
C ASN A 223 9.97 -4.44 3.23
N SER A 224 10.21 -4.86 1.99
CA SER A 224 9.60 -4.31 0.78
C SER A 224 8.10 -4.59 0.62
N THR A 225 7.27 -4.13 1.56
CA THR A 225 5.84 -4.48 1.64
C THR A 225 4.93 -3.26 1.82
N LEU A 226 3.81 -3.24 1.10
CA LEU A 226 2.66 -2.38 1.38
C LEU A 226 1.62 -3.14 2.22
N MET A 227 1.28 -2.64 3.40
CA MET A 227 0.38 -3.30 4.35
C MET A 227 -0.91 -2.51 4.58
N THR A 228 -2.05 -3.18 4.52
CA THR A 228 -3.36 -2.53 4.71
C THR A 228 -4.19 -3.25 5.77
N PHE A 229 -4.75 -2.47 6.70
CA PHE A 229 -5.76 -2.94 7.66
C PHE A 229 -6.98 -2.04 7.55
N SER A 230 -8.15 -2.61 7.28
CA SER A 230 -9.37 -1.81 7.10
C SER A 230 -10.57 -2.43 7.80
N ASN A 231 -11.29 -1.60 8.56
CA ASN A 231 -12.47 -2.03 9.32
C ASN A 231 -12.19 -3.20 10.28
N CYS A 232 -11.01 -3.23 10.89
CA CYS A 232 -10.62 -4.29 11.80
C CYS A 232 -10.85 -3.92 13.27
N ASP A 233 -11.19 -4.94 14.07
CA ASP A 233 -11.31 -4.85 15.52
C ASP A 233 -10.14 -5.56 16.21
N PHE A 234 -9.54 -4.90 17.18
CA PHE A 234 -8.51 -5.47 18.04
C PHE A 234 -8.99 -5.39 19.48
N ILE A 235 -9.36 -6.52 20.08
CA ILE A 235 -10.10 -6.58 21.34
C ILE A 235 -9.26 -7.29 22.38
N ASN A 236 -8.93 -6.57 23.47
CA ASN A 236 -8.15 -7.10 24.59
C ASN A 236 -6.80 -7.71 24.14
N CYS A 237 -6.12 -7.04 23.21
CA CYS A 237 -4.81 -7.47 22.70
C CYS A 237 -3.67 -6.76 23.44
N ALA A 238 -2.57 -7.47 23.71
CA ALA A 238 -1.41 -6.89 24.39
C ALA A 238 -0.64 -5.91 23.49
N LYS A 239 -0.26 -6.35 22.28
CA LYS A 239 0.38 -5.53 21.24
C LYS A 239 -0.35 -5.72 19.91
N ILE A 240 -0.52 -4.64 19.14
CA ILE A 240 -1.30 -4.67 17.90
C ILE A 240 -0.36 -4.88 16.71
N PHE A 241 0.59 -3.98 16.54
CA PHE A 241 1.50 -3.98 15.39
C PHE A 241 2.96 -3.99 15.84
N HIS A 242 3.73 -4.90 15.23
CA HIS A 242 5.19 -4.90 15.29
C HIS A 242 5.73 -5.18 13.88
N PHE A 243 6.06 -4.13 13.12
CA PHE A 243 6.54 -4.32 11.76
C PHE A 243 7.51 -3.23 11.29
N ASP A 244 8.30 -3.59 10.29
CA ASP A 244 8.97 -2.67 9.35
C ASP A 244 8.37 -2.92 7.97
N CYS A 245 8.20 -1.87 7.17
CA CYS A 245 7.55 -1.91 5.87
C CYS A 245 7.93 -0.71 4.98
N ASP A 246 7.58 -0.77 3.69
CA ASP A 246 7.69 0.37 2.78
C ASP A 246 6.50 1.32 2.83
N GLY A 247 5.37 0.82 3.33
CA GLY A 247 4.16 1.59 3.50
C GLY A 247 3.09 0.82 4.28
N ALA A 248 2.33 1.51 5.12
CA ALA A 248 1.15 0.94 5.76
C ALA A 248 -0.03 1.92 5.83
N VAL A 249 -1.24 1.40 5.60
CA VAL A 249 -2.51 2.12 5.72
C VAL A 249 -3.42 1.38 6.70
N ILE A 250 -3.78 2.04 7.80
CA ILE A 250 -4.66 1.52 8.84
C ILE A 250 -5.89 2.43 8.91
N GLU A 251 -7.05 1.94 8.48
CA GLU A 251 -8.26 2.77 8.38
C GLU A 251 -9.51 2.14 9.00
N ASN A 252 -10.29 2.99 9.68
CA ASN A 252 -11.57 2.63 10.30
C ASN A 252 -11.48 1.48 11.31
N CYS A 253 -10.36 1.36 12.01
CA CYS A 253 -10.12 0.30 12.99
C CYS A 253 -10.48 0.73 14.41
N ARG A 254 -10.75 -0.25 15.28
CA ARG A 254 -10.93 -0.05 16.72
C ARG A 254 -9.95 -0.91 17.51
N VAL A 255 -9.35 -0.32 18.53
CA VAL A 255 -8.35 -0.96 19.39
C VAL A 255 -8.79 -0.83 20.84
N GLN A 256 -8.84 -1.97 21.53
CA GLN A 256 -8.94 -2.09 22.97
C GLN A 256 -7.70 -2.84 23.46
N VAL A 257 -6.78 -2.09 24.08
CA VAL A 257 -5.55 -2.65 24.64
C VAL A 257 -5.87 -3.45 25.90
N SER A 258 -5.21 -4.59 26.06
CA SER A 258 -5.36 -5.44 27.25
C SER A 258 -4.81 -4.76 28.51
N ASP A 259 -5.48 -4.98 29.64
CA ASP A 259 -5.03 -4.53 30.97
C ASP A 259 -3.71 -5.18 31.42
N LYS A 260 -3.30 -6.24 30.70
CA LYS A 260 -2.05 -6.98 30.89
C LYS A 260 -0.93 -6.52 29.94
N ALA A 261 -1.17 -5.52 29.10
CA ALA A 261 -0.15 -5.01 28.18
C ALA A 261 1.04 -4.42 28.96
N THR A 262 2.25 -4.76 28.53
CA THR A 262 3.52 -4.28 29.10
C THR A 262 4.35 -3.47 28.08
N GLU A 263 3.94 -3.46 26.82
CA GLU A 263 4.58 -2.76 25.72
C GLU A 263 3.61 -1.81 25.01
N SER A 264 4.16 -0.86 24.26
CA SER A 264 3.36 0.01 23.40
C SER A 264 2.59 -0.80 22.36
N PRO A 265 1.29 -0.52 22.13
CA PRO A 265 0.46 -1.28 21.20
C PRO A 265 0.93 -1.15 19.74
N PHE A 266 1.61 -0.06 19.39
CA PHE A 266 2.12 0.20 18.05
C PHE A 266 3.65 0.37 18.07
N ASP A 267 4.33 -0.59 17.46
CA ASP A 267 5.76 -0.55 17.15
C ASP A 267 5.89 -0.67 15.62
N VAL A 268 5.78 0.48 14.96
CA VAL A 268 5.57 0.56 13.50
C VAL A 268 6.70 1.33 12.86
N LYS A 269 7.26 0.79 11.78
CA LYS A 269 8.37 1.38 11.05
C LYS A 269 8.06 1.44 9.56
N GLY A 270 8.59 2.47 8.94
CA GLY A 270 8.25 2.85 7.58
C GLY A 270 7.12 3.89 7.52
N PRO A 271 6.76 4.35 6.32
CA PRO A 271 5.66 5.30 6.12
C PRO A 271 4.31 4.70 6.54
N VAL A 272 3.69 5.22 7.61
CA VAL A 272 2.39 4.76 8.10
C VAL A 272 1.35 5.87 8.11
N THR A 273 0.15 5.52 7.62
CA THR A 273 -1.05 6.36 7.69
C THR A 273 -2.12 5.67 8.54
N LEU A 274 -2.63 6.38 9.55
CA LEU A 274 -3.77 5.96 10.37
C LEU A 274 -4.95 6.92 10.18
N ILE A 275 -6.11 6.38 9.80
CA ILE A 275 -7.32 7.17 9.52
C ILE A 275 -8.49 6.61 10.32
N ASN A 276 -9.16 7.47 11.08
CA ASN A 276 -10.36 7.06 11.84
C ASN A 276 -10.09 5.84 12.75
N LEU A 277 -8.93 5.83 13.42
CA LEU A 277 -8.59 4.83 14.43
C LEU A 277 -9.18 5.25 15.77
N LYS A 278 -9.88 4.34 16.44
CA LYS A 278 -10.35 4.54 17.82
C LYS A 278 -9.63 3.59 18.76
N ALA A 279 -8.68 4.09 19.55
CA ALA A 279 -7.89 3.30 20.48
C ALA A 279 -8.24 3.63 21.94
N THR A 280 -8.40 2.58 22.75
CA THR A 280 -8.77 2.67 24.17
C THR A 280 -7.94 1.72 25.02
N ALA A 281 -7.63 2.16 26.23
CA ALA A 281 -7.05 1.34 27.29
C ALA A 281 -7.80 1.61 28.59
N SER A 282 -7.90 0.62 29.47
CA SER A 282 -8.47 0.82 30.82
C SER A 282 -7.57 1.75 31.64
N LYS A 283 -6.26 1.47 31.65
CA LYS A 283 -5.22 2.17 32.39
C LYS A 283 -3.99 2.41 31.51
N ALA A 284 -3.15 3.38 31.90
CA ALA A 284 -1.88 3.60 31.24
C ALA A 284 -0.96 2.39 31.39
N ILE A 285 -0.18 2.10 30.35
CA ILE A 285 0.76 0.98 30.36
C ILE A 285 1.96 1.34 31.27
N PRO A 286 2.35 0.46 32.21
CA PRO A 286 3.44 0.74 33.15
C PRO A 286 4.78 1.09 32.49
N GLY A 287 5.63 1.83 33.20
CA GLY A 287 6.99 2.14 32.73
C GLY A 287 7.08 3.30 31.73
N GLY A 288 6.07 4.18 31.70
CA GLY A 288 6.10 5.40 30.86
C GLY A 288 5.97 5.12 29.36
N LYS A 289 5.30 4.03 28.98
CA LYS A 289 5.05 3.69 27.57
C LYS A 289 4.08 4.67 26.92
N ALA A 290 4.05 4.66 25.59
CA ALA A 290 3.16 5.46 24.75
C ALA A 290 2.26 4.56 23.89
N TRP A 291 1.31 5.16 23.18
CA TRP A 291 0.57 4.45 22.12
C TRP A 291 1.52 3.96 21.02
N PHE A 292 2.42 4.82 20.55
CA PHE A 292 3.43 4.52 19.53
C PHE A 292 4.84 4.56 20.13
N HIS A 293 5.60 3.49 19.89
CA HIS A 293 7.01 3.38 20.23
C HIS A 293 7.87 3.59 18.98
N ASP A 294 8.77 4.57 19.05
CA ASP A 294 9.78 4.95 18.06
C ASP A 294 9.32 4.82 16.59
N PRO A 295 8.20 5.46 16.19
CA PRO A 295 7.77 5.39 14.82
C PRO A 295 8.81 6.05 13.92
N PHE A 296 9.44 5.22 13.10
CA PHE A 296 10.52 5.61 12.22
C PHE A 296 9.98 5.87 10.81
N SER A 297 10.54 6.88 10.10
CA SER A 297 10.01 7.48 8.86
C SER A 297 8.79 8.38 9.10
N ARG A 298 7.78 8.34 8.22
CA ARG A 298 6.55 9.12 8.30
C ARG A 298 5.50 8.41 9.16
N CYS A 299 4.94 9.09 10.15
CA CYS A 299 3.71 8.66 10.82
C CYS A 299 2.64 9.75 10.71
N SER A 300 1.49 9.43 10.09
CA SER A 300 0.40 10.38 9.86
C SER A 300 -0.92 9.86 10.42
N ILE A 301 -1.53 10.63 11.34
CA ILE A 301 -2.74 10.26 12.07
C ILE A 301 -3.84 11.28 11.76
N TYR A 302 -4.99 10.80 11.29
CA TYR A 302 -6.11 11.64 10.89
C TYR A 302 -7.42 11.16 11.52
N LYS A 303 -8.21 12.09 12.07
CA LYS A 303 -9.59 11.82 12.52
C LYS A 303 -9.68 10.69 13.55
N SER A 304 -8.67 10.56 14.41
CA SER A 304 -8.53 9.42 15.32
C SER A 304 -8.79 9.83 16.78
N SER A 305 -8.89 8.84 17.67
CA SER A 305 -9.04 9.07 19.11
C SER A 305 -8.24 8.08 19.92
N PHE A 306 -7.53 8.55 20.95
CA PHE A 306 -6.73 7.74 21.87
C PHE A 306 -7.11 8.09 23.31
N ALA A 307 -7.70 7.15 24.05
CA ALA A 307 -8.25 7.41 25.38
C ALA A 307 -7.84 6.35 26.43
N VAL A 308 -7.72 6.78 27.69
CA VAL A 308 -7.38 5.93 28.84
C VAL A 308 -8.41 6.15 29.95
N ARG A 309 -9.20 5.13 30.31
CA ARG A 309 -10.39 5.31 31.16
C ARG A 309 -10.08 5.77 32.59
N GLU A 310 -9.06 5.23 33.25
CA GLU A 310 -8.73 5.51 34.67
C GLU A 310 -7.95 6.82 34.89
N ASN A 311 -8.20 7.86 34.07
CA ASN A 311 -7.65 9.22 34.24
C ASN A 311 -6.12 9.40 34.28
N SER A 312 -5.31 8.36 34.02
CA SER A 312 -3.84 8.44 34.00
C SER A 312 -3.28 9.10 32.73
N GLY A 313 -3.98 8.94 31.60
CA GLY A 313 -3.51 9.34 30.28
C GLY A 313 -2.23 8.61 29.84
N MET A 314 -1.99 8.54 28.53
CA MET A 314 -0.81 7.88 27.96
C MET A 314 -0.27 8.71 26.80
N PRO A 315 1.04 9.03 26.76
CA PRO A 315 1.63 9.76 25.65
C PRO A 315 1.28 9.12 24.31
N LEU A 316 1.11 9.95 23.28
CA LEU A 316 0.87 9.46 21.94
C LEU A 316 2.13 8.82 21.37
N PHE A 317 3.28 9.50 21.52
CA PHE A 317 4.56 9.05 20.97
C PHE A 317 5.64 8.97 22.04
N TYR A 318 6.46 7.92 21.95
CA TYR A 318 7.69 7.76 22.70
C TYR A 318 8.85 7.53 21.72
N TYR A 319 9.82 8.43 21.68
CA TYR A 319 11.00 8.36 20.81
C TYR A 319 12.24 8.01 21.63
N SER A 320 12.80 6.81 21.46
CA SER A 320 13.92 6.27 22.26
C SER A 320 15.18 5.97 21.47
N ASN A 321 16.35 6.23 22.05
CA ASN A 321 17.65 5.89 21.43
C ASN A 321 18.18 4.51 21.86
N ASP A 322 17.28 3.58 22.20
CA ASP A 322 17.61 2.24 22.68
C ASP A 322 17.97 1.25 21.55
N LYS A 323 17.71 1.62 20.29
CA LYS A 323 18.07 0.84 19.08
C LYS A 323 18.75 1.70 18.01
N PRO A 324 19.94 2.27 18.29
CA PRO A 324 20.64 3.18 17.37
C PRO A 324 20.94 2.56 15.99
N GLU A 325 21.18 1.24 15.93
CA GLU A 325 21.38 0.47 14.70
C GLU A 325 20.19 0.49 13.75
N MET A 326 18.97 0.70 14.27
CA MET A 326 17.74 0.79 13.49
C MET A 326 17.43 2.20 12.98
N ARG A 327 18.25 3.20 13.36
CA ARG A 327 18.04 4.61 13.00
C ARG A 327 18.85 5.07 11.80
N ALA A 328 19.61 4.17 11.18
CA ALA A 328 20.44 4.43 10.01
C ALA A 328 19.65 4.50 8.68
N SER A 329 18.32 4.68 8.72
CA SER A 329 17.52 4.69 7.50
C SER A 329 17.63 6.02 6.74
N GLU A 330 17.41 5.93 5.44
CA GLU A 330 17.57 7.03 4.49
C GLU A 330 16.57 8.16 4.63
N ILE A 331 15.59 7.98 5.50
CA ILE A 331 14.36 8.73 5.50
C ILE A 331 14.24 9.55 6.79
N GLN A 332 13.96 10.84 6.61
CA GLN A 332 13.65 11.76 7.70
C GLN A 332 12.40 11.31 8.47
N THR A 333 12.37 11.61 9.77
CA THR A 333 11.24 11.22 10.62
C THR A 333 10.28 12.39 10.79
N TYR A 334 8.98 12.16 10.60
CA TYR A 334 7.99 13.20 10.79
C TYR A 334 6.64 12.69 11.23
N ILE A 335 6.03 13.47 12.13
CA ILE A 335 4.72 13.19 12.71
C ILE A 335 3.73 14.25 12.26
N THR A 336 2.62 13.78 11.70
CA THR A 336 1.47 14.62 11.35
C THR A 336 0.26 14.09 12.09
N VAL A 337 -0.36 14.92 12.93
CA VAL A 337 -1.57 14.54 13.68
C VAL A 337 -2.63 15.59 13.42
N LYS A 338 -3.74 15.18 12.79
CA LYS A 338 -4.82 16.09 12.40
C LYS A 338 -6.18 15.63 12.90
N ASN A 339 -6.99 16.57 13.39
CA ASN A 339 -8.37 16.35 13.84
C ASN A 339 -8.48 15.15 14.80
N THR A 340 -7.60 15.08 15.79
CA THR A 340 -7.43 13.90 16.64
C THR A 340 -7.63 14.25 18.11
N HIS A 341 -8.35 13.39 18.82
CA HIS A 341 -8.51 13.47 20.27
C HIS A 341 -7.50 12.56 20.96
N VAL A 342 -6.83 13.07 21.99
CA VAL A 342 -5.84 12.32 22.75
C VAL A 342 -6.07 12.48 24.24
N GLN A 343 -5.66 11.52 25.05
CA GLN A 343 -5.62 11.66 26.51
C GLN A 343 -4.23 11.30 26.98
N CYS A 344 -3.34 12.30 27.03
CA CYS A 344 -1.89 12.09 27.14
C CYS A 344 -1.34 12.15 28.56
N GLY A 345 -2.15 12.57 29.53
CA GLY A 345 -1.74 12.76 30.91
C GLY A 345 -0.92 14.04 31.07
N LYS A 346 0.35 14.03 30.63
CA LYS A 346 1.26 15.19 30.74
C LYS A 346 1.77 15.72 29.39
N HIS A 347 2.16 14.83 28.49
CA HIS A 347 2.79 15.18 27.21
C HIS A 347 2.32 14.23 26.12
N PRO A 348 1.89 14.71 24.93
CA PRO A 348 1.64 13.84 23.80
C PRO A 348 2.93 13.25 23.23
N ILE A 349 4.08 13.91 23.36
CA ILE A 349 5.37 13.44 22.83
C ILE A 349 6.37 13.31 23.98
N ILE A 350 7.04 12.16 24.07
CA ILE A 350 8.19 11.95 24.96
C ILE A 350 9.44 11.74 24.10
N LEU A 351 10.47 12.54 24.34
CA LEU A 351 11.73 12.53 23.61
C LEU A 351 12.90 12.03 24.48
N CYS A 352 13.71 11.12 23.96
CA CYS A 352 15.00 10.76 24.54
C CYS A 352 16.15 11.52 23.86
N LYS A 353 17.34 11.55 24.49
CA LYS A 353 18.54 12.16 23.88
C LYS A 353 18.90 11.42 22.59
N GLY A 354 19.10 12.16 21.50
CA GLY A 354 19.38 11.61 20.17
C GLY A 354 18.16 11.04 19.45
N ALA A 355 16.93 11.42 19.83
CA ALA A 355 15.68 10.89 19.29
C ALA A 355 14.64 12.01 19.07
N ILE A 356 14.76 12.77 17.98
CA ILE A 356 13.94 13.97 17.73
C ILE A 356 13.39 13.92 16.29
N PRO A 357 12.06 14.00 16.09
CA PRO A 357 11.49 14.05 14.75
C PRO A 357 11.79 15.38 14.05
N ASN A 358 12.01 15.33 12.73
CA ASN A 358 12.32 16.48 11.89
C ASN A 358 11.11 17.41 11.71
N ILE A 359 9.91 16.86 11.58
CA ILE A 359 8.67 17.66 11.47
C ILE A 359 7.66 17.18 12.50
N ILE A 360 7.10 18.14 13.25
CA ILE A 360 5.95 17.95 14.13
C ILE A 360 4.82 18.86 13.66
N ASP A 361 3.75 18.28 13.11
CA ASP A 361 2.58 19.04 12.63
C ASP A 361 1.30 18.57 13.33
N PHE A 362 0.82 19.37 14.28
CA PHE A 362 -0.43 19.12 15.01
C PHE A 362 -1.49 20.13 14.57
N GLU A 363 -2.59 19.64 14.00
CA GLU A 363 -3.71 20.45 13.52
C GLU A 363 -5.02 19.95 14.16
N ASN A 364 -5.75 20.82 14.86
CA ASN A 364 -6.99 20.46 15.57
C ASN A 364 -6.81 19.24 16.48
N VAL A 365 -5.68 19.17 17.19
CA VAL A 365 -5.40 18.11 18.17
C VAL A 365 -5.81 18.60 19.54
N ARG A 366 -6.65 17.82 20.22
CA ARG A 366 -7.16 18.18 21.55
C ARG A 366 -6.88 17.07 22.54
N ASP A 367 -6.19 17.41 23.62
CA ASP A 367 -6.22 16.61 24.83
C ASP A 367 -7.61 16.68 25.48
N ILE A 368 -8.22 15.52 25.76
CA ILE A 368 -9.59 15.39 26.29
C ILE A 368 -9.64 15.22 27.82
N SER A 369 -8.50 15.28 28.52
CA SER A 369 -8.46 15.19 29.99
C SER A 369 -9.03 16.44 30.70
N GLY A 370 -9.34 17.50 29.95
CA GLY A 370 -9.79 18.79 30.48
C GLY A 370 -8.66 19.67 31.01
N LYS A 371 -7.40 19.22 30.95
CA LYS A 371 -6.22 20.00 31.36
C LYS A 371 -5.39 20.41 30.15
N ARG A 372 -4.74 21.57 30.24
CA ARG A 372 -3.75 21.99 29.26
C ARG A 372 -2.46 21.20 29.47
N VAL A 373 -1.97 20.51 28.43
CA VAL A 373 -0.76 19.68 28.46
C VAL A 373 0.39 20.34 27.72
N MET A 374 1.63 19.95 28.02
CA MET A 374 2.81 20.45 27.31
C MET A 374 3.10 19.55 26.12
N LEU A 375 3.39 20.12 24.94
CA LEU A 375 3.57 19.37 23.69
C LEU A 375 4.60 18.23 23.81
N MET A 376 5.70 18.48 24.49
CA MET A 376 6.80 17.54 24.62
C MET A 376 7.34 17.50 26.05
N GLY A 377 7.68 16.29 26.49
CA GLY A 377 8.48 16.00 27.69
C GLY A 377 9.65 15.08 27.31
N GLY A 378 10.48 14.69 28.27
CA GLY A 378 11.63 13.84 27.96
C GLY A 378 12.82 14.04 28.89
N ALA A 379 13.98 13.52 28.49
CA ALA A 379 15.24 13.65 29.25
C ALA A 379 15.51 15.12 29.62
N GLU A 380 15.88 15.38 30.87
CA GLU A 380 16.21 16.73 31.32
C GLU A 380 17.31 17.31 30.42
N LYS A 381 17.00 18.47 29.82
CA LYS A 381 17.89 19.25 28.94
C LYS A 381 18.31 18.53 27.66
N ILE A 382 17.36 18.31 26.74
CA ILE A 382 17.70 18.06 25.33
C ILE A 382 18.53 19.24 24.82
N THR A 383 19.68 18.96 24.23
CA THR A 383 20.61 19.98 23.71
C THR A 383 20.64 20.00 22.20
N ARG A 384 21.21 21.06 21.62
CA ARG A 384 21.52 21.11 20.18
C ARG A 384 22.50 20.00 19.76
N ALA A 385 23.37 19.53 20.65
CA ALA A 385 24.26 18.40 20.36
C ALA A 385 23.49 17.08 20.24
N ASP A 386 22.38 16.92 20.97
CA ASP A 386 21.51 15.74 20.83
C ASP A 386 20.72 15.77 19.53
N LEU A 387 20.35 16.95 19.04
CA LEU A 387 19.80 17.15 17.70
C LEU A 387 20.82 16.76 16.61
N LYS A 388 22.09 17.14 16.77
CA LYS A 388 23.13 16.74 15.80
C LYS A 388 23.28 15.22 15.70
N LYS A 389 23.01 14.48 16.77
CA LYS A 389 23.03 13.00 16.74
C LYS A 389 21.86 12.38 15.99
N THR A 390 20.77 13.12 15.74
CA THR A 390 19.67 12.68 14.88
C THR A 390 19.92 13.01 13.41
N GLU A 391 20.96 13.80 13.11
CA GLU A 391 21.40 14.06 11.74
C GLU A 391 22.10 12.82 11.18
N ARG A 392 21.76 12.46 9.95
CA ARG A 392 22.30 11.28 9.28
C ARG A 392 23.75 11.53 8.84
N ASN A 393 24.62 10.52 8.97
CA ASN A 393 25.86 10.50 8.20
C ASN A 393 25.52 10.14 6.74
N VAL A 394 25.72 11.13 5.90
CA VAL A 394 25.38 11.15 4.49
C VAL A 394 26.61 11.14 3.59
N ASP A 395 27.82 11.15 4.18
CA ASP A 395 29.11 11.15 3.49
C ASP A 395 29.22 10.02 2.46
N ILE A 396 28.59 8.86 2.75
CA ILE A 396 28.53 7.72 1.84
C ILE A 396 27.82 8.11 0.54
N TYR A 397 26.72 8.85 0.62
CA TYR A 397 25.99 9.35 -0.55
C TYR A 397 26.74 10.51 -1.21
N GLU A 398 27.36 11.40 -0.44
CA GLU A 398 28.14 12.53 -0.99
C GLU A 398 29.30 12.07 -1.87
N LYS A 399 30.04 11.03 -1.43
CA LYS A 399 31.13 10.41 -2.18
C LYS A 399 30.66 9.81 -3.50
N VAL A 400 29.43 9.29 -3.53
CA VAL A 400 28.83 8.67 -4.71
C VAL A 400 28.22 9.71 -5.67
N LEU A 401 27.77 10.86 -5.16
CA LEU A 401 27.04 11.89 -5.91
C LEU A 401 27.91 13.04 -6.44
N SER A 402 29.23 12.85 -6.53
CA SER A 402 30.17 13.83 -7.10
C SER A 402 30.18 15.21 -6.41
N GLY A 403 29.95 15.25 -5.09
CA GLY A 403 30.56 16.28 -4.24
C GLY A 403 29.86 17.63 -4.09
N LYS A 404 28.55 17.75 -4.33
CA LYS A 404 27.77 18.88 -3.76
C LYS A 404 26.66 18.37 -2.88
N SER A 405 26.89 18.52 -1.58
CA SER A 405 25.97 18.14 -0.53
C SER A 405 25.32 19.36 0.12
N TYR A 406 24.03 19.23 0.40
CA TYR A 406 23.27 20.20 1.21
C TYR A 406 23.39 19.95 2.71
N PHE A 407 24.09 18.89 3.13
CA PHE A 407 24.28 18.48 4.52
C PHE A 407 25.26 19.38 5.30
N ASN A 408 25.90 20.34 4.62
CA ASN A 408 26.65 21.42 5.25
C ASN A 408 25.74 22.48 5.93
N GLN A 409 24.41 22.38 5.80
CA GLN A 409 23.43 23.22 6.50
C GLN A 409 22.64 22.37 7.52
N GLU A 410 22.31 22.95 8.67
CA GLU A 410 21.47 22.30 9.70
C GLU A 410 20.11 21.91 9.07
N PRO A 411 19.69 20.63 9.15
CA PRO A 411 18.39 20.21 8.64
C PRO A 411 17.27 21.07 9.24
N PRO A 412 16.25 21.46 8.46
CA PRO A 412 15.13 22.18 9.03
C PRO A 412 14.38 21.23 9.98
N TYR A 413 14.33 21.61 11.25
CA TYR A 413 13.38 21.06 12.20
C TYR A 413 12.22 22.04 12.26
N ASP A 414 10.99 21.57 12.11
CA ASP A 414 9.81 22.43 12.10
C ASP A 414 8.72 21.90 13.04
N ILE A 415 8.16 22.80 13.85
CA ILE A 415 7.06 22.51 14.77
C ILE A 415 5.89 23.41 14.39
N THR A 416 4.69 22.86 14.19
CA THR A 416 3.48 23.65 13.99
C THR A 416 2.32 23.13 14.84
N LEU A 417 1.65 24.05 15.53
CA LEU A 417 0.37 23.82 16.22
C LEU A 417 -0.68 24.76 15.62
N SER A 418 -1.80 24.20 15.15
CA SER A 418 -2.92 24.94 14.59
C SER A 418 -4.22 24.44 15.20
N GLY A 419 -5.01 25.29 15.87
CA GLY A 419 -6.27 24.86 16.52
C GLY A 419 -6.08 23.86 17.67
N CYS A 420 -4.93 23.89 18.34
CA CYS A 420 -4.54 22.96 19.41
C CYS A 420 -4.62 23.60 20.80
N ASP A 421 -5.79 24.14 21.17
CA ASP A 421 -5.95 25.02 22.34
C ASP A 421 -5.57 24.36 23.68
N THR A 422 -5.69 23.04 23.78
CA THR A 422 -5.35 22.27 24.99
C THR A 422 -3.88 21.82 25.04
N ILE A 423 -3.06 22.17 24.04
CA ILE A 423 -1.64 21.80 23.98
C ILE A 423 -0.77 23.07 23.95
N SER A 424 0.22 23.14 24.84
CA SER A 424 1.12 24.29 24.99
C SER A 424 2.52 23.98 24.47
N THR A 425 3.14 24.95 23.79
CA THR A 425 4.54 24.92 23.39
C THR A 425 5.49 25.49 24.45
N ALA A 426 5.00 25.89 25.62
CA ALA A 426 5.84 26.47 26.68
C ALA A 426 6.98 25.55 27.14
N GLY A 427 6.77 24.22 27.09
CA GLY A 427 7.79 23.21 27.42
C GLY A 427 8.79 22.89 26.29
N VAL A 428 8.67 23.51 25.11
CA VAL A 428 9.60 23.28 23.99
C VAL A 428 10.98 23.89 24.33
N PRO A 429 12.10 23.16 24.16
CA PRO A 429 13.44 23.68 24.39
C PRO A 429 13.72 24.97 23.61
N ASP A 430 14.46 25.91 24.21
CA ASP A 430 14.65 27.26 23.64
C ASP A 430 15.21 27.26 22.22
N PHE A 431 16.12 26.33 21.89
CA PHE A 431 16.68 26.22 20.54
C PHE A 431 15.66 25.73 19.50
N LEU A 432 14.61 25.01 19.90
CA LEU A 432 13.48 24.60 19.05
C LEU A 432 12.33 25.60 19.05
N ARG A 433 12.23 26.51 20.03
CA ARG A 433 11.17 27.54 20.03
C ARG A 433 11.21 28.43 18.79
N LYS A 434 12.41 28.72 18.27
CA LYS A 434 12.61 29.47 17.01
C LYS A 434 12.15 28.71 15.76
N ARG A 435 11.87 27.41 15.88
CA ARG A 435 11.38 26.53 14.82
C ARG A 435 9.86 26.35 14.85
N ILE A 436 9.16 27.03 15.76
CA ILE A 436 7.70 27.02 15.79
C ILE A 436 7.19 27.91 14.64
N GLY A 437 6.67 27.26 13.60
CA GLY A 437 6.11 27.90 12.42
C GLY A 437 4.67 28.38 12.62
N LYS A 438 4.24 29.31 11.77
CA LYS A 438 2.84 29.72 11.70
C LYS A 438 2.01 28.63 11.01
N PRO A 439 0.73 28.45 11.40
CA PRO A 439 -0.20 27.59 10.67
C PRO A 439 -0.30 27.96 9.19
N MET A 440 -0.54 26.94 8.36
CA MET A 440 -0.98 27.18 6.97
C MET A 440 -2.33 27.91 7.02
N PRO A 441 -2.51 29.04 6.30
CA PRO A 441 -3.79 29.75 6.32
C PRO A 441 -4.94 28.85 5.87
N GLU A 442 -6.04 28.86 6.63
CA GLU A 442 -7.20 28.00 6.36
C GLU A 442 -7.76 28.20 4.94
N LYS A 443 -7.79 29.44 4.46
CA LYS A 443 -8.20 29.77 3.09
C LYS A 443 -7.38 29.06 2.01
N VAL A 444 -6.07 28.88 2.24
CA VAL A 444 -5.17 28.21 1.29
C VAL A 444 -5.49 26.72 1.28
N PHE A 445 -5.59 26.10 2.46
CA PHE A 445 -5.92 24.69 2.57
C PHE A 445 -7.30 24.36 1.98
N ASN A 446 -8.32 25.16 2.30
CA ASN A 446 -9.68 24.98 1.79
C ASN A 446 -9.75 25.12 0.26
N ALA A 447 -8.94 25.99 -0.34
CA ALA A 447 -8.89 26.14 -1.79
C ALA A 447 -8.35 24.88 -2.49
N VAL A 448 -7.31 24.25 -1.94
CA VAL A 448 -6.61 23.12 -2.57
C VAL A 448 -7.12 21.74 -2.17
N TYR A 449 -7.83 21.61 -1.05
CA TYR A 449 -8.27 20.32 -0.54
C TYR A 449 -9.29 19.66 -1.48
N VAL A 450 -9.05 18.39 -1.82
CA VAL A 450 -9.98 17.54 -2.56
C VAL A 450 -10.50 16.43 -1.62
N PRO A 451 -11.82 16.34 -1.40
CA PRO A 451 -12.40 15.31 -0.53
C PRO A 451 -12.29 13.91 -1.16
N ARG A 452 -12.40 12.88 -0.30
CA ARG A 452 -12.48 11.48 -0.76
C ARG A 452 -13.72 11.23 -1.62
N VAL A 453 -13.58 10.41 -2.65
CA VAL A 453 -14.67 9.86 -3.45
C VAL A 453 -15.45 8.87 -2.60
N ARG A 454 -16.78 9.05 -2.52
CA ARG A 454 -17.66 8.18 -1.72
C ARG A 454 -18.24 7.07 -2.58
N ILE A 455 -17.50 5.98 -2.71
CA ILE A 455 -17.92 4.73 -3.35
C ILE A 455 -17.44 3.57 -2.45
N THR A 456 -18.30 2.58 -2.16
CA THR A 456 -17.91 1.41 -1.35
C THR A 456 -18.14 0.10 -2.12
N ALA A 457 -17.33 -0.91 -1.81
CA ALA A 457 -17.46 -2.26 -2.38
C ALA A 457 -18.83 -2.88 -2.06
N ASP A 458 -19.34 -2.67 -0.84
CA ASP A 458 -20.65 -3.17 -0.42
C ASP A 458 -21.79 -2.50 -1.19
N ASP A 459 -21.71 -1.18 -1.42
CA ASP A 459 -22.72 -0.47 -2.21
C ASP A 459 -22.67 -0.89 -3.69
N MET A 460 -21.47 -1.10 -4.24
CA MET A 460 -21.32 -1.63 -5.59
C MET A 460 -21.89 -3.04 -5.70
N LYS A 461 -21.53 -3.95 -4.79
CA LYS A 461 -22.03 -5.33 -4.77
C LYS A 461 -23.55 -5.42 -4.75
N LYS A 462 -24.23 -4.56 -3.98
CA LYS A 462 -25.70 -4.52 -3.91
C LYS A 462 -26.39 -4.14 -5.22
N ARG A 463 -25.69 -3.48 -6.16
CA ARG A 463 -26.23 -3.10 -7.48
C ARG A 463 -26.33 -4.29 -8.44
N PHE A 464 -25.51 -5.31 -8.26
CA PHE A 464 -25.46 -6.48 -9.13
C PHE A 464 -26.20 -7.66 -8.49
N ARG A 465 -27.47 -7.83 -8.85
CA ARG A 465 -28.33 -8.89 -8.30
C ARG A 465 -28.17 -10.24 -9.01
N ARG A 466 -27.48 -10.23 -10.16
CA ARG A 466 -27.23 -11.41 -10.98
C ARG A 466 -25.74 -11.70 -11.01
N THR A 467 -25.36 -12.92 -10.68
CA THR A 467 -23.97 -13.40 -10.81
C THR A 467 -23.90 -14.41 -11.94
N LEU A 468 -22.96 -14.22 -12.87
CA LEU A 468 -22.65 -15.16 -13.95
C LEU A 468 -21.25 -15.73 -13.69
N LYS A 469 -21.10 -17.05 -13.58
CA LYS A 469 -19.78 -17.67 -13.46
C LYS A 469 -19.22 -17.90 -14.86
N ALA A 470 -18.02 -17.42 -15.14
CA ALA A 470 -17.47 -17.52 -16.50
C ALA A 470 -17.27 -18.99 -16.96
N VAL A 471 -17.01 -19.90 -16.01
CA VAL A 471 -16.88 -21.35 -16.29
C VAL A 471 -18.16 -21.95 -16.90
N ASP A 472 -19.35 -21.44 -16.54
CA ASP A 472 -20.64 -21.89 -17.10
C ASP A 472 -20.78 -21.52 -18.59
N PHE A 473 -19.89 -20.66 -19.10
CA PHE A 473 -19.83 -20.23 -20.49
C PHE A 473 -18.63 -20.85 -21.24
N GLY A 474 -18.01 -21.88 -20.67
CA GLY A 474 -16.95 -22.67 -21.30
C GLY A 474 -15.56 -22.06 -21.18
N MET A 475 -15.32 -21.27 -20.13
CA MET A 475 -13.97 -20.89 -19.72
C MET A 475 -13.34 -22.07 -18.99
N ASP A 476 -12.14 -22.45 -19.40
CA ASP A 476 -11.43 -23.58 -18.79
C ASP A 476 -10.25 -23.11 -17.92
N THR A 477 -9.50 -24.07 -17.39
CA THR A 477 -8.36 -23.83 -16.50
C THR A 477 -7.02 -24.10 -17.17
N ASP A 478 -7.01 -24.45 -18.47
CA ASP A 478 -5.78 -24.72 -19.21
C ASP A 478 -5.16 -23.38 -19.67
N PRO A 479 -3.97 -23.01 -19.20
CA PRO A 479 -3.30 -21.77 -19.61
C PRO A 479 -3.03 -21.67 -21.13
N LYS A 480 -3.12 -22.78 -21.88
CA LYS A 480 -2.85 -22.85 -23.33
C LYS A 480 -4.08 -22.55 -24.19
N THR A 481 -5.28 -22.59 -23.63
CA THR A 481 -6.51 -22.34 -24.38
C THR A 481 -6.74 -20.83 -24.50
N ASP A 482 -7.37 -20.42 -25.60
CA ASP A 482 -7.80 -19.06 -25.79
C ASP A 482 -9.26 -18.92 -25.34
N ASP A 483 -9.47 -18.27 -24.20
CA ASP A 483 -10.76 -18.09 -23.56
C ASP A 483 -11.57 -16.92 -24.15
N THR A 484 -11.09 -16.28 -25.23
CA THR A 484 -11.77 -15.11 -25.85
C THR A 484 -13.23 -15.43 -26.16
N ALA A 485 -13.51 -16.59 -26.75
CA ALA A 485 -14.87 -16.99 -27.10
C ALA A 485 -15.75 -17.20 -25.86
N ALA A 486 -15.20 -17.78 -24.79
CA ALA A 486 -15.92 -17.97 -23.52
C ALA A 486 -16.23 -16.63 -22.85
N MET A 487 -15.24 -15.73 -22.79
CA MET A 487 -15.43 -14.37 -22.27
C MET A 487 -16.49 -13.60 -23.04
N LYS A 488 -16.46 -13.66 -24.38
CA LYS A 488 -17.50 -13.02 -25.22
C LYS A 488 -18.89 -13.61 -24.96
N ARG A 489 -19.02 -14.92 -24.72
CA ARG A 489 -20.30 -15.56 -24.37
C ARG A 489 -20.85 -15.05 -23.05
N VAL A 490 -20.05 -15.01 -21.98
CA VAL A 490 -20.53 -14.50 -20.67
C VAL A 490 -20.83 -13.00 -20.73
N LEU A 491 -20.07 -12.21 -21.48
CA LEU A 491 -20.34 -10.77 -21.68
C LEU A 491 -21.64 -10.53 -22.45
N LYS A 492 -21.92 -11.34 -23.47
CA LYS A 492 -23.21 -11.32 -24.18
C LYS A 492 -24.37 -11.68 -23.26
N ALA A 493 -24.21 -12.65 -22.36
CA ALA A 493 -25.23 -12.95 -21.36
C ALA A 493 -25.38 -11.81 -20.34
N ALA A 494 -24.29 -11.16 -19.95
CA ALA A 494 -24.31 -10.00 -19.07
C ALA A 494 -25.01 -8.78 -19.70
N SER A 495 -24.90 -8.59 -21.02
CA SER A 495 -25.59 -7.51 -21.73
C SER A 495 -27.09 -7.75 -21.89
N GLN A 496 -27.56 -8.99 -21.70
CA GLN A 496 -28.96 -9.36 -21.79
C GLN A 496 -29.59 -9.34 -20.40
N GLY A 497 -30.33 -8.28 -20.06
CA GLY A 497 -31.07 -8.17 -18.79
C GLY A 497 -30.45 -7.24 -17.77
N ALA A 498 -30.65 -7.51 -16.47
CA ALA A 498 -30.16 -6.66 -15.40
C ALA A 498 -28.62 -6.70 -15.27
N ALA A 499 -28.04 -5.62 -14.75
CA ALA A 499 -26.60 -5.50 -14.49
C ALA A 499 -26.06 -6.74 -13.77
N ALA A 500 -24.97 -7.30 -14.30
CA ALA A 500 -24.41 -8.57 -13.84
C ALA A 500 -23.03 -8.40 -13.20
N LEU A 501 -22.76 -9.23 -12.20
CA LEU A 501 -21.42 -9.52 -11.69
C LEU A 501 -20.91 -10.79 -12.38
N ILE A 502 -19.74 -10.71 -13.01
CA ILE A 502 -19.06 -11.87 -13.59
C ILE A 502 -18.03 -12.38 -12.57
N GLU A 503 -18.17 -13.64 -12.16
CA GLU A 503 -17.20 -14.35 -11.33
C GLU A 503 -16.22 -15.10 -12.23
N LEU A 504 -14.94 -14.70 -12.19
CA LEU A 504 -13.86 -15.29 -12.96
C LEU A 504 -13.11 -16.35 -12.13
N PRO A 505 -12.76 -17.51 -12.72
CA PRO A 505 -11.95 -18.51 -12.05
C PRO A 505 -10.55 -17.98 -11.72
N PRO A 506 -9.93 -18.39 -10.61
CA PRO A 506 -8.64 -17.88 -10.13
C PRO A 506 -7.45 -18.53 -10.87
N VAL A 507 -7.49 -18.49 -12.20
CA VAL A 507 -6.54 -19.12 -13.12
C VAL A 507 -6.00 -18.10 -14.13
N LEU A 508 -5.11 -18.54 -15.03
CA LEU A 508 -4.75 -17.79 -16.22
C LEU A 508 -5.84 -17.92 -17.29
N ILE A 509 -6.39 -16.79 -17.69
CA ILE A 509 -7.40 -16.61 -18.73
C ILE A 509 -6.71 -15.88 -19.88
N SER A 510 -6.34 -16.62 -20.92
CA SER A 510 -5.68 -16.06 -22.10
C SER A 510 -6.72 -15.54 -23.08
N ILE A 511 -6.54 -14.32 -23.59
CA ILE A 511 -7.39 -13.74 -24.63
C ILE A 511 -6.54 -13.21 -25.79
N SER A 512 -7.10 -13.18 -26.99
CA SER A 512 -6.45 -12.67 -28.21
C SER A 512 -7.17 -11.49 -28.85
N GLU A 513 -8.34 -11.12 -28.32
CA GLU A 513 -9.12 -9.98 -28.80
C GLU A 513 -9.61 -9.11 -27.63
N PRO A 514 -9.95 -7.83 -27.89
CA PRO A 514 -10.64 -6.99 -26.92
C PRO A 514 -11.96 -7.58 -26.42
N LEU A 515 -12.25 -7.34 -25.15
CA LEU A 515 -13.51 -7.70 -24.52
C LEU A 515 -14.38 -6.45 -24.34
N ASP A 516 -15.36 -6.26 -25.22
CA ASP A 516 -16.33 -5.18 -25.10
C ASP A 516 -17.31 -5.46 -23.94
N ILE A 517 -17.38 -4.54 -22.98
CA ILE A 517 -18.16 -4.72 -21.75
C ILE A 517 -19.48 -3.93 -21.76
N PRO A 518 -20.55 -4.42 -21.11
CA PRO A 518 -21.78 -3.66 -20.92
C PRO A 518 -21.57 -2.39 -20.08
N SER A 519 -22.44 -1.40 -20.26
CA SER A 519 -22.37 -0.11 -19.53
C SER A 519 -22.51 -0.23 -18.02
N GLU A 520 -23.04 -1.35 -17.52
CA GLU A 520 -23.18 -1.66 -16.10
C GLU A 520 -22.74 -3.10 -15.83
N ILE A 521 -21.54 -3.26 -15.29
CA ILE A 521 -20.91 -4.58 -15.14
C ILE A 521 -20.02 -4.60 -13.90
N ALA A 522 -19.85 -5.79 -13.33
CA ALA A 522 -18.80 -6.03 -12.35
C ALA A 522 -18.02 -7.31 -12.66
N PHE A 523 -16.78 -7.34 -12.21
CA PHE A 523 -15.88 -8.49 -12.30
C PHE A 523 -15.25 -8.77 -10.94
N MET A 524 -15.24 -10.04 -10.54
CA MET A 524 -14.53 -10.45 -9.33
C MET A 524 -13.97 -11.86 -9.45
N SER A 525 -12.96 -12.17 -8.64
CA SER A 525 -12.47 -13.54 -8.46
C SER A 525 -12.37 -13.95 -7.00
N ARG A 526 -12.66 -15.22 -6.72
CA ARG A 526 -12.49 -15.90 -5.44
C ARG A 526 -11.06 -16.42 -5.32
N GLY A 527 -10.16 -15.49 -5.00
CA GLY A 527 -8.72 -15.67 -5.16
C GLY A 527 -8.20 -14.53 -6.00
N LEU A 528 -7.43 -14.84 -7.04
CA LEU A 528 -6.96 -13.88 -8.04
C LEU A 528 -7.05 -14.49 -9.45
N ALA A 529 -7.88 -13.90 -10.31
CA ALA A 529 -7.94 -14.25 -11.74
C ALA A 529 -6.88 -13.46 -12.52
N THR A 530 -6.16 -14.13 -13.42
CA THR A 530 -5.19 -13.48 -14.30
C THR A 530 -5.74 -13.44 -15.72
N LEU A 531 -5.96 -12.25 -16.28
CA LEU A 531 -6.30 -12.08 -17.69
C LEU A 531 -5.06 -11.60 -18.45
N GLN A 532 -4.66 -12.35 -19.47
CA GLN A 532 -3.51 -12.02 -20.31
C GLN A 532 -3.95 -11.76 -21.74
N GLN A 533 -3.64 -10.55 -22.24
CA GLN A 533 -3.88 -10.18 -23.64
C GLN A 533 -2.68 -10.57 -24.51
N ASN A 534 -2.90 -11.53 -25.41
CA ASN A 534 -1.89 -12.05 -26.33
C ASN A 534 -1.65 -11.12 -27.53
N ASP A 535 -2.66 -10.37 -27.98
CA ASP A 535 -2.42 -9.25 -28.90
C ASP A 535 -2.03 -8.01 -28.10
N ILE A 536 -0.72 -7.79 -27.97
CA ILE A 536 -0.17 -6.65 -27.21
C ILE A 536 -0.68 -5.27 -27.70
N LYS A 537 -1.23 -5.17 -28.92
CA LYS A 537 -1.79 -3.94 -29.48
C LYS A 537 -3.26 -3.70 -29.13
N ALA A 538 -3.93 -4.70 -28.54
CA ALA A 538 -5.32 -4.63 -28.13
C ALA A 538 -5.46 -4.31 -26.63
N PRO A 539 -6.53 -3.63 -26.18
CA PRO A 539 -6.91 -3.58 -24.77
C PRO A 539 -7.40 -4.97 -24.28
N ILE A 540 -7.42 -5.17 -22.97
CA ILE A 540 -8.15 -6.28 -22.34
C ILE A 540 -9.64 -5.97 -22.36
N PHE A 541 -10.07 -4.94 -21.63
CA PHE A 541 -11.48 -4.52 -21.58
C PHE A 541 -11.72 -3.20 -22.28
N ARG A 542 -12.79 -3.12 -23.08
CA ARG A 542 -13.27 -1.88 -23.69
C ARG A 542 -14.72 -1.58 -23.27
N GLY A 543 -14.94 -0.44 -22.63
CA GLY A 543 -16.27 0.01 -22.21
C GLY A 543 -16.68 1.29 -22.95
N LYS A 544 -17.89 1.30 -23.49
CA LYS A 544 -18.51 2.48 -24.11
C LYS A 544 -19.74 2.90 -23.31
N ASP A 545 -19.91 4.22 -23.14
CA ASP A 545 -20.99 4.81 -22.34
C ASP A 545 -21.10 4.17 -20.94
N GLN A 546 -19.96 3.89 -20.32
CA GLN A 546 -19.89 3.21 -19.03
C GLN A 546 -20.59 4.04 -17.94
N LYS A 547 -21.50 3.40 -17.22
CA LYS A 547 -22.27 3.99 -16.11
C LYS A 547 -21.81 3.44 -14.77
N THR A 548 -21.69 2.13 -14.67
CA THR A 548 -21.23 1.47 -13.44
C THR A 548 -20.19 0.42 -13.80
N LEU A 549 -19.03 0.45 -13.14
CA LEU A 549 -18.04 -0.61 -13.21
C LEU A 549 -17.52 -0.90 -11.80
N TRP A 550 -17.50 -2.19 -11.42
CA TRP A 550 -16.77 -2.65 -10.23
C TRP A 550 -15.85 -3.81 -10.61
N ALA A 551 -14.54 -3.64 -10.46
CA ALA A 551 -13.55 -4.67 -10.71
C ALA A 551 -12.75 -4.95 -9.44
N THR A 552 -12.63 -6.22 -9.04
CA THR A 552 -11.79 -6.60 -7.92
C THR A 552 -11.11 -7.95 -8.04
N ASN A 553 -9.91 -8.07 -7.47
CA ASN A 553 -9.11 -9.30 -7.49
C ASN A 553 -8.85 -9.82 -8.91
N LEU A 554 -8.43 -8.90 -9.78
CA LEU A 554 -8.02 -9.20 -11.16
C LEU A 554 -6.56 -8.83 -11.34
N ARG A 555 -5.80 -9.69 -12.01
CA ARG A 555 -4.48 -9.38 -12.54
C ARG A 555 -4.61 -9.22 -14.06
N LEU A 556 -4.25 -8.06 -14.59
CA LEU A 556 -4.40 -7.66 -15.99
C LEU A 556 -3.02 -7.50 -16.61
N VAL A 557 -2.69 -8.36 -17.57
CA VAL A 557 -1.32 -8.55 -18.07
C VAL A 557 -1.28 -8.25 -19.57
N SER A 558 -0.26 -7.50 -20.00
CA SER A 558 -0.05 -7.12 -21.41
C SER A 558 -1.19 -6.23 -21.96
N GLY A 559 -1.23 -6.08 -23.29
CA GLY A 559 -2.17 -5.24 -24.03
C GLY A 559 -1.82 -3.75 -23.98
N THR A 560 -2.59 -2.94 -24.71
CA THR A 560 -2.49 -1.47 -24.64
C THR A 560 -3.09 -0.93 -23.35
N TYR A 561 -4.22 -1.49 -22.92
CA TYR A 561 -4.93 -1.10 -21.71
C TYR A 561 -5.44 -2.30 -20.92
N GLY A 562 -5.46 -2.19 -19.59
CA GLY A 562 -6.25 -3.08 -18.75
C GLY A 562 -7.74 -2.75 -18.89
N PHE A 563 -8.07 -1.47 -18.73
CA PHE A 563 -9.40 -0.91 -18.98
C PHE A 563 -9.31 0.32 -19.89
N GLU A 564 -9.95 0.26 -21.06
CA GLU A 564 -10.21 1.39 -21.94
C GLU A 564 -11.70 1.77 -21.83
N LEU A 565 -12.01 2.85 -21.11
CA LEU A 565 -13.38 3.21 -20.74
C LEU A 565 -13.76 4.60 -21.24
N GLN A 566 -14.93 4.70 -21.87
CA GLN A 566 -15.57 5.95 -22.23
C GLN A 566 -16.87 6.13 -21.45
N THR A 567 -17.11 7.31 -20.87
CA THR A 567 -18.39 7.65 -20.21
C THR A 567 -19.12 8.78 -20.94
N ASN A 568 -20.42 8.88 -20.73
CA ASN A 568 -21.22 9.98 -21.29
C ASN A 568 -21.18 11.19 -20.34
N VAL A 569 -20.91 12.40 -20.85
CA VAL A 569 -20.78 13.63 -20.03
C VAL A 569 -22.03 13.96 -19.22
N LYS A 570 -23.22 13.60 -19.69
CA LYS A 570 -24.51 13.85 -19.02
C LYS A 570 -24.87 12.78 -18.00
N THR A 571 -24.16 11.65 -17.99
CA THR A 571 -24.48 10.52 -17.12
C THR A 571 -23.59 10.53 -15.89
N LYS A 572 -24.22 10.32 -14.72
CA LYS A 572 -23.48 10.07 -13.50
C LYS A 572 -22.89 8.66 -13.54
N ALA A 573 -21.63 8.56 -13.93
CA ALA A 573 -20.89 7.30 -13.95
C ALA A 573 -20.12 7.09 -12.64
N GLU A 574 -20.11 5.87 -12.11
CA GLU A 574 -19.36 5.49 -10.91
C GLU A 574 -18.51 4.25 -11.20
N ILE A 575 -17.19 4.41 -11.10
CA ILE A 575 -16.19 3.41 -11.45
C ILE A 575 -15.37 3.07 -10.19
N LEU A 576 -15.37 1.80 -9.79
CA LEU A 576 -14.57 1.25 -8.69
C LEU A 576 -13.63 0.17 -9.20
N ILE A 577 -12.33 0.39 -9.06
CA ILE A 577 -11.29 -0.60 -9.35
C ILE A 577 -10.52 -0.83 -8.06
N GLU A 578 -10.59 -2.02 -7.48
CA GLU A 578 -9.91 -2.28 -6.21
C GLU A 578 -9.22 -3.64 -6.16
N LYS A 579 -8.01 -3.71 -5.59
CA LYS A 579 -7.26 -4.98 -5.51
C LYS A 579 -6.99 -5.58 -6.89
N CYS A 580 -6.81 -4.71 -7.89
CA CYS A 580 -6.41 -5.10 -9.22
C CYS A 580 -4.90 -4.92 -9.37
N LEU A 581 -4.27 -5.81 -10.13
CA LEU A 581 -2.85 -5.75 -10.42
C LEU A 581 -2.66 -5.59 -11.92
N PHE A 582 -1.78 -4.68 -12.33
CA PHE A 582 -1.59 -4.28 -13.72
C PHE A 582 -0.14 -4.52 -14.13
N TYR A 583 0.09 -5.33 -15.16
CA TYR A 583 1.41 -5.72 -15.63
C TYR A 583 1.59 -5.32 -17.10
N GLN A 584 2.62 -4.52 -17.37
CA GLN A 584 3.14 -4.28 -18.72
C GLN A 584 2.13 -3.78 -19.78
N GLN A 585 1.16 -2.94 -19.41
CA GLN A 585 0.36 -2.25 -20.41
C GLN A 585 1.23 -1.32 -21.26
N LEU A 586 1.08 -1.40 -22.58
CA LEU A 586 1.86 -0.63 -23.55
C LEU A 586 1.45 0.85 -23.63
N ASN A 587 0.22 1.18 -23.21
CA ASN A 587 -0.25 2.56 -23.10
C ASN A 587 -0.57 2.89 -21.64
N SER A 588 -1.78 2.61 -21.15
CA SER A 588 -2.16 2.91 -19.77
C SER A 588 -2.85 1.73 -19.12
N SER A 589 -2.58 1.44 -17.85
CA SER A 589 -3.35 0.43 -17.11
C SER A 589 -4.84 0.73 -17.11
N VAL A 590 -5.21 2.00 -16.91
CA VAL A 590 -6.60 2.48 -17.00
C VAL A 590 -6.66 3.76 -17.84
N SER A 591 -7.59 3.82 -18.79
CA SER A 591 -8.03 5.05 -19.45
C SER A 591 -9.52 5.23 -19.17
N LEU A 592 -9.91 6.36 -18.56
CA LEU A 592 -11.30 6.68 -18.25
C LEU A 592 -11.63 8.09 -18.74
N LEU A 593 -12.25 8.17 -19.91
CA LEU A 593 -12.50 9.44 -20.59
C LEU A 593 -13.99 9.70 -20.76
N ALA A 594 -14.49 10.77 -20.17
CA ALA A 594 -15.83 11.29 -20.43
C ALA A 594 -15.87 11.99 -21.79
N GLY A 595 -16.96 11.78 -22.53
CA GLY A 595 -17.21 12.43 -23.82
C GLY A 595 -16.09 12.16 -24.83
N ASN A 596 -15.60 13.21 -25.47
CA ASN A 596 -14.51 13.14 -26.44
C ASN A 596 -13.10 13.08 -25.81
N GLY A 597 -13.00 12.96 -24.48
CA GLY A 597 -11.72 12.88 -23.77
C GLY A 597 -10.93 14.19 -23.68
N GLN A 598 -11.53 15.33 -24.03
CA GLN A 598 -10.88 16.63 -23.87
C GLN A 598 -10.55 16.93 -22.41
N ALA A 599 -9.43 17.61 -22.20
CA ALA A 599 -9.05 18.15 -20.91
C ALA A 599 -10.10 19.15 -20.41
N ASN A 600 -10.40 19.10 -19.11
CA ASN A 600 -11.37 19.96 -18.42
C ASN A 600 -12.80 19.90 -18.99
N LEU A 601 -13.16 18.84 -19.72
CA LEU A 601 -14.52 18.64 -20.21
C LEU A 601 -15.48 18.42 -19.01
N PRO A 602 -16.49 19.28 -18.78
CA PRO A 602 -17.45 19.09 -17.70
C PRO A 602 -18.21 17.77 -17.83
N ASN A 603 -18.30 17.00 -16.74
CA ASN A 603 -19.00 15.72 -16.70
C ASN A 603 -19.41 15.34 -15.26
N HIS A 604 -19.97 14.15 -15.07
CA HIS A 604 -20.42 13.64 -13.77
C HIS A 604 -19.78 12.30 -13.39
N THR A 605 -18.62 11.97 -13.98
CA THR A 605 -17.92 10.70 -13.74
C THR A 605 -17.18 10.73 -12.41
N LYS A 606 -17.29 9.65 -11.64
CA LYS A 606 -16.51 9.38 -10.43
C LYS A 606 -15.67 8.14 -10.59
N LEU A 607 -14.40 8.24 -10.18
CA LEU A 607 -13.45 7.12 -10.17
C LEU A 607 -12.88 6.94 -8.77
N LEU A 608 -12.93 5.72 -8.25
CA LEU A 608 -12.14 5.29 -7.10
C LEU A 608 -11.28 4.09 -7.53
N LEU A 609 -9.95 4.26 -7.49
CA LEU A 609 -8.98 3.19 -7.67
C LEU A 609 -8.22 2.99 -6.36
N LYS A 610 -8.21 1.78 -5.80
CA LYS A 610 -7.53 1.55 -4.52
C LYS A 610 -6.91 0.17 -4.35
N ARG A 611 -5.97 0.02 -3.43
CA ARG A 611 -5.33 -1.26 -3.06
C ARG A 611 -4.78 -2.03 -4.25
N SER A 612 -4.33 -1.29 -5.26
CA SER A 612 -3.92 -1.86 -6.55
C SER A 612 -2.42 -1.84 -6.71
N VAL A 613 -1.91 -2.67 -7.61
CA VAL A 613 -0.47 -2.79 -7.87
C VAL A 613 -0.22 -2.54 -9.35
N PHE A 614 0.76 -1.72 -9.67
CA PHE A 614 1.18 -1.44 -11.05
C PHE A 614 2.62 -1.91 -11.20
N ILE A 615 2.83 -2.99 -11.95
CA ILE A 615 4.16 -3.51 -12.27
C ILE A 615 4.49 -3.15 -13.71
N SER A 616 5.25 -2.07 -13.84
CA SER A 616 5.84 -1.67 -15.12
C SER A 616 4.86 -1.41 -16.28
N PRO A 617 3.64 -0.85 -16.09
CA PRO A 617 2.91 -0.29 -17.22
C PRO A 617 3.53 1.05 -17.65
N VAL A 618 3.33 1.45 -18.91
CA VAL A 618 3.85 2.74 -19.41
C VAL A 618 3.19 3.91 -18.67
N HIS A 619 1.87 3.90 -18.54
CA HIS A 619 1.09 4.81 -17.69
C HIS A 619 0.19 4.01 -16.74
N GLY A 620 -0.12 4.54 -15.56
CA GLY A 620 -1.07 3.95 -14.62
C GLY A 620 -2.51 4.39 -14.87
N LEU A 621 -2.72 5.70 -15.10
CA LEU A 621 -4.06 6.25 -15.31
C LEU A 621 -4.04 7.48 -16.21
N VAL A 622 -5.01 7.56 -17.12
CA VAL A 622 -5.39 8.79 -17.82
C VAL A 622 -6.89 9.02 -17.60
N THR A 623 -7.28 10.18 -17.09
CA THR A 623 -8.69 10.47 -16.80
C THR A 623 -9.03 11.96 -16.88
N ASN A 624 -10.24 12.27 -17.32
CA ASN A 624 -10.86 13.60 -17.18
C ASN A 624 -12.13 13.55 -16.30
N ALA A 625 -12.26 12.53 -15.45
CA ALA A 625 -13.41 12.36 -14.57
C ALA A 625 -13.58 13.58 -13.65
N ALA A 626 -14.83 14.00 -13.45
CA ALA A 626 -15.15 15.14 -12.60
C ALA A 626 -14.62 15.00 -11.16
N HIS A 627 -14.56 13.77 -10.63
CA HIS A 627 -13.92 13.48 -9.34
C HIS A 627 -13.24 12.11 -9.36
N SER A 628 -11.92 12.07 -9.18
CA SER A 628 -11.11 10.86 -9.13
C SER A 628 -10.33 10.74 -7.82
N GLU A 629 -10.21 9.53 -7.30
CA GLU A 629 -9.36 9.19 -6.16
C GLU A 629 -8.54 7.94 -6.45
N LEU A 630 -7.23 8.03 -6.17
CA LEU A 630 -6.33 6.89 -6.10
C LEU A 630 -5.84 6.78 -4.65
N HIS A 631 -6.00 5.62 -4.02
CA HIS A 631 -5.69 5.44 -2.62
C HIS A 631 -5.02 4.09 -2.32
N ASP A 632 -3.94 4.09 -1.55
CA ASP A 632 -3.28 2.87 -1.05
C ASP A 632 -2.84 1.95 -2.20
N PHE A 633 -1.78 2.30 -2.91
CA PHE A 633 -1.38 1.56 -4.11
C PHE A 633 0.13 1.55 -4.33
N TRP A 634 0.62 0.48 -4.92
CA TRP A 634 2.04 0.25 -5.20
C TRP A 634 2.33 0.43 -6.69
N VAL A 635 3.43 1.10 -7.05
CA VAL A 635 3.80 1.36 -8.45
C VAL A 635 5.28 1.11 -8.70
N SER A 636 5.59 0.37 -9.77
CA SER A 636 6.83 0.51 -10.53
C SER A 636 6.54 1.03 -11.92
N THR A 637 7.25 2.08 -12.34
CA THR A 637 7.06 2.66 -13.68
C THR A 637 7.75 1.83 -14.74
N ASN A 638 7.33 1.94 -16.01
CA ASN A 638 8.09 1.36 -17.12
C ASN A 638 9.20 2.31 -17.59
N ALA A 639 10.35 1.75 -17.97
CA ALA A 639 11.45 2.53 -18.54
C ALA A 639 11.17 3.08 -19.95
N ARG A 640 10.10 2.64 -20.62
CA ARG A 640 9.59 3.19 -21.87
C ARG A 640 8.76 4.46 -21.69
N MET A 641 8.40 4.82 -20.45
CA MET A 641 7.77 6.12 -20.19
C MET A 641 8.73 7.21 -20.68
N ASP A 642 8.25 8.14 -21.51
CA ASP A 642 9.06 9.18 -22.12
C ASP A 642 8.23 10.44 -22.32
N ARG A 643 8.76 11.56 -21.82
CA ARG A 643 8.15 12.90 -21.86
C ARG A 643 6.71 12.93 -21.39
N SER A 644 6.35 12.05 -20.46
CA SER A 644 4.99 11.81 -20.00
C SER A 644 4.90 11.61 -18.49
N ALA A 645 3.67 11.65 -17.96
CA ALA A 645 3.38 11.28 -16.59
C ALA A 645 2.95 9.82 -16.44
N PHE A 646 3.11 9.27 -15.25
CA PHE A 646 2.51 8.00 -14.87
C PHE A 646 0.99 8.13 -14.68
N ILE A 647 0.51 9.20 -14.05
CA ILE A 647 -0.90 9.54 -13.92
C ILE A 647 -1.17 10.90 -14.55
N THR A 648 -2.17 10.95 -15.43
CA THR A 648 -2.60 12.19 -16.10
C THR A 648 -4.00 12.58 -15.64
N ASN A 649 -4.09 13.67 -14.88
CA ASN A 649 -5.33 14.35 -14.54
C ASN A 649 -5.68 15.37 -15.62
N LEU A 650 -6.50 14.98 -16.59
CA LEU A 650 -6.93 15.87 -17.67
C LEU A 650 -7.99 16.89 -17.20
N GLY A 651 -8.53 16.81 -15.99
CA GLY A 651 -9.43 17.82 -15.45
C GLY A 651 -10.25 17.34 -14.27
N GLY A 652 -11.04 18.24 -13.68
CA GLY A 652 -11.84 17.93 -12.49
C GLY A 652 -11.01 17.84 -11.20
N ASP A 653 -11.59 17.23 -10.17
CA ASP A 653 -10.97 17.01 -8.88
C ASP A 653 -10.22 15.67 -8.85
N MET A 654 -8.92 15.68 -8.54
CA MET A 654 -8.12 14.49 -8.32
C MET A 654 -7.50 14.47 -6.92
N ARG A 655 -7.73 13.35 -6.23
CA ARG A 655 -7.07 13.00 -4.96
C ARG A 655 -6.14 11.81 -5.18
N ILE A 656 -4.88 11.92 -4.74
CA ILE A 656 -3.94 10.79 -4.72
C ILE A 656 -3.40 10.64 -3.30
N SER A 657 -3.54 9.46 -2.70
CA SER A 657 -3.04 9.22 -1.36
C SER A 657 -2.43 7.86 -1.11
N ASP A 658 -1.41 7.83 -0.26
CA ASP A 658 -0.76 6.59 0.19
C ASP A 658 -0.21 5.76 -0.98
N MET A 659 0.34 6.44 -1.99
CA MET A 659 1.09 5.82 -3.07
C MET A 659 2.48 5.39 -2.56
N LEU A 660 2.87 4.17 -2.88
CA LEU A 660 4.23 3.67 -2.78
C LEU A 660 4.83 3.55 -4.18
N GLY A 661 5.56 4.58 -4.61
CA GLY A 661 6.13 4.68 -5.95
C GLY A 661 7.61 4.31 -6.02
N VAL A 662 7.96 3.46 -6.98
CA VAL A 662 9.31 3.03 -7.32
C VAL A 662 9.61 3.38 -8.79
N PRO A 663 10.40 4.43 -9.06
CA PRO A 663 10.74 4.83 -10.42
C PRO A 663 11.70 3.81 -11.05
N MET A 664 11.53 3.50 -12.34
CA MET A 664 12.46 2.66 -13.09
C MET A 664 12.86 3.27 -14.44
N PRO A 665 13.51 4.46 -14.49
CA PRO A 665 14.19 4.91 -15.71
C PRO A 665 15.35 3.97 -16.04
N MET A 666 15.89 3.93 -17.28
CA MET A 666 17.05 3.07 -17.66
C MET A 666 18.26 3.85 -18.22
N THR A 667 18.12 5.18 -18.33
CA THR A 667 19.08 6.09 -18.98
C THR A 667 20.28 6.51 -18.13
N ASP A 668 20.25 6.36 -16.81
CA ASP A 668 21.40 6.61 -15.94
C ASP A 668 21.25 5.87 -14.60
N HIS A 669 22.21 5.01 -14.28
CA HIS A 669 22.30 4.35 -12.98
C HIS A 669 23.75 4.26 -12.49
N ARG A 670 24.11 5.11 -11.51
CA ARG A 670 25.42 5.04 -10.84
C ARG A 670 25.39 4.29 -9.50
N HIS A 671 24.22 3.94 -8.97
CA HIS A 671 24.12 3.46 -7.58
C HIS A 671 23.30 2.19 -7.32
N ASN A 672 22.46 1.71 -8.24
CA ASN A 672 21.57 0.57 -7.98
C ASN A 672 21.76 -0.59 -8.97
N HIS A 673 21.34 -1.77 -8.53
CA HIS A 673 21.33 -3.08 -9.23
C HIS A 673 20.49 -3.14 -10.51
N LEU A 674 19.97 -2.02 -11.01
CA LEU A 674 19.38 -1.94 -12.34
C LEU A 674 20.47 -1.56 -13.35
N PRO A 675 20.55 -2.26 -14.47
CA PRO A 675 21.60 -2.06 -15.44
C PRO A 675 21.28 -0.90 -16.37
N PHE A 676 22.32 -0.10 -16.59
CA PHE A 676 22.35 0.97 -17.56
C PHE A 676 22.29 0.41 -18.98
N VAL A 677 21.37 0.93 -19.79
CA VAL A 677 21.35 0.69 -21.23
C VAL A 677 21.87 1.94 -21.92
N LYS A 678 23.08 1.84 -22.47
CA LYS A 678 23.66 2.91 -23.27
C LYS A 678 22.73 3.27 -24.43
N ASP A 679 22.54 4.56 -24.67
CA ASP A 679 21.73 5.10 -25.76
C ASP A 679 20.23 4.69 -25.69
N TRP A 680 19.70 4.46 -24.48
CA TRP A 680 18.27 4.19 -24.28
C TRP A 680 17.41 5.38 -24.77
N PRO A 681 16.46 5.18 -25.73
CA PRO A 681 15.76 6.29 -26.39
C PRO A 681 14.56 6.84 -25.61
N TYR A 682 14.18 6.22 -24.49
CA TYR A 682 13.07 6.64 -23.64
C TYR A 682 13.57 7.19 -22.30
N ALA A 683 12.68 7.33 -21.31
CA ALA A 683 12.99 7.82 -19.97
C ALA A 683 13.54 9.25 -19.92
N ASN A 684 13.17 10.11 -20.87
CA ASN A 684 13.44 11.54 -20.81
C ASN A 684 12.24 12.28 -20.20
N ASP A 685 12.46 13.26 -19.33
CA ASP A 685 11.40 14.14 -18.78
C ASP A 685 10.13 13.41 -18.27
N THR A 686 10.33 12.24 -17.68
CA THR A 686 9.27 11.47 -17.01
C THR A 686 8.89 12.12 -15.69
N ARG A 687 7.64 11.96 -15.27
CA ARG A 687 7.15 12.47 -13.98
C ARG A 687 6.04 11.59 -13.42
N TRP A 688 5.72 11.78 -12.14
CA TRP A 688 4.60 11.08 -11.54
C TRP A 688 3.27 11.57 -12.11
N PHE A 689 3.02 12.89 -12.08
CA PHE A 689 1.70 13.45 -12.36
C PHE A 689 1.73 14.58 -13.39
N ASP A 690 0.78 14.54 -14.33
CA ASP A 690 0.37 15.68 -15.16
C ASP A 690 -0.96 16.21 -14.64
N ASN A 691 -1.05 17.51 -14.36
CA ASN A 691 -2.24 18.14 -13.82
C ASN A 691 -2.81 19.24 -14.73
N TYR A 692 -4.04 19.05 -15.18
CA TYR A 692 -4.85 20.03 -15.92
C TYR A 692 -6.06 20.54 -15.11
N GLY A 693 -6.32 20.00 -13.91
CA GLY A 693 -7.44 20.35 -13.03
C GLY A 693 -7.00 20.69 -11.60
N ARG A 694 -7.75 20.21 -10.59
CA ARG A 694 -7.41 20.34 -9.17
C ARG A 694 -6.75 19.04 -8.69
N LEU A 695 -5.54 19.12 -8.15
CA LEU A 695 -4.79 17.98 -7.63
C LEU A 695 -4.45 18.16 -6.16
N TYR A 696 -4.86 17.19 -5.34
CA TYR A 696 -4.46 17.06 -3.94
C TYR A 696 -3.77 15.71 -3.72
N ALA A 697 -2.46 15.74 -3.54
CA ALA A 697 -1.63 14.56 -3.32
C ALA A 697 -1.15 14.52 -1.87
N SER A 698 -1.38 13.43 -1.14
CA SER A 698 -1.04 13.33 0.28
C SER A 698 -0.49 11.97 0.70
N ASN A 699 0.48 11.95 1.61
CA ASN A 699 1.06 10.72 2.20
C ASN A 699 1.76 9.79 1.19
N ASN A 700 2.22 10.33 0.08
CA ASN A 700 2.85 9.54 -0.98
C ASN A 700 4.37 9.41 -0.77
N ARG A 701 4.92 8.24 -1.14
CA ARG A 701 6.35 8.02 -1.35
C ARG A 701 6.63 8.05 -2.86
N TYR A 702 7.45 9.02 -3.27
CA TYR A 702 7.82 9.28 -4.66
C TYR A 702 9.25 8.81 -4.93
N GLY A 703 9.46 7.49 -4.88
CA GLY A 703 10.77 6.86 -5.07
C GLY A 703 11.53 6.57 -3.77
N GLY A 704 12.83 6.36 -3.90
CA GLY A 704 13.76 5.99 -2.82
C GLY A 704 14.69 4.85 -3.23
N GLU A 705 14.22 3.98 -4.10
CA GLU A 705 15.05 3.03 -4.83
C GLU A 705 15.17 3.55 -6.28
N TYR A 706 16.38 3.62 -6.85
CA TYR A 706 16.65 3.91 -8.27
C TYR A 706 16.51 5.37 -8.73
N TYR A 707 16.97 6.33 -7.91
CA TYR A 707 16.80 7.77 -8.14
C TYR A 707 15.33 8.18 -8.02
N GLY A 708 14.98 9.36 -8.52
CA GLY A 708 13.61 9.82 -8.54
C GLY A 708 13.36 10.77 -9.68
N MET A 709 12.08 10.95 -9.97
CA MET A 709 11.57 11.78 -11.07
C MET A 709 10.74 12.94 -10.51
N PRO A 710 10.53 14.02 -11.28
CA PRO A 710 9.59 15.08 -10.91
C PRO A 710 8.24 14.55 -10.46
N LEU A 711 7.66 15.24 -9.50
CA LEU A 711 6.37 14.85 -8.94
C LEU A 711 5.25 15.32 -9.84
N ILE A 712 5.21 16.62 -10.13
CA ILE A 712 4.06 17.21 -10.80
C ILE A 712 4.50 18.15 -11.90
N TYR A 713 3.91 17.99 -13.08
CA TYR A 713 3.85 19.03 -14.09
C TYR A 713 2.44 19.63 -14.06
N ASN A 714 2.37 20.95 -13.85
CA ASN A 714 1.11 21.67 -13.81
C ASN A 714 0.89 22.42 -15.13
N PHE A 715 -0.22 22.14 -15.79
CA PHE A 715 -0.62 22.69 -17.10
C PHE A 715 -1.88 23.56 -17.02
N THR A 716 -2.34 23.90 -15.82
CA THR A 716 -3.57 24.67 -15.62
C THR A 716 -3.36 25.93 -14.82
N LYS A 717 -3.98 27.01 -15.30
CA LYS A 717 -4.07 28.31 -14.61
C LYS A 717 -5.31 28.46 -13.74
N ASN A 718 -6.35 27.66 -13.99
CA ASN A 718 -7.64 27.72 -13.30
C ASN A 718 -7.80 26.57 -12.28
N GLY A 719 -6.78 25.73 -12.13
CA GLY A 719 -6.77 24.62 -11.19
C GLY A 719 -5.91 24.91 -9.96
N THR A 720 -5.80 23.91 -9.10
CA THR A 720 -5.00 23.98 -7.88
C THR A 720 -4.03 22.81 -7.79
N LEU A 721 -2.93 23.01 -7.07
CA LEU A 721 -1.94 21.97 -6.81
C LEU A 721 -1.61 21.91 -5.33
N ALA A 722 -1.69 20.72 -4.75
CA ALA A 722 -1.26 20.47 -3.38
C ALA A 722 -0.43 19.19 -3.25
N ILE A 723 0.69 19.31 -2.53
CA ILE A 723 1.43 18.20 -1.95
C ILE A 723 1.33 18.36 -0.43
N ASP A 724 0.53 17.50 0.22
CA ASP A 724 0.26 17.53 1.65
C ASP A 724 0.76 16.25 2.33
N THR A 725 1.98 16.31 2.84
CA THR A 725 2.76 15.21 3.38
C THR A 725 3.30 14.28 2.29
N GLY A 726 4.62 14.06 2.24
CA GLY A 726 5.21 13.12 1.28
C GLY A 726 6.71 12.92 1.44
N LEU A 727 7.21 11.80 0.92
CA LEU A 727 8.63 11.45 0.80
C LEU A 727 9.05 11.55 -0.64
N THR A 728 10.15 12.24 -0.95
CA THR A 728 10.59 12.38 -2.33
C THR A 728 12.09 12.22 -2.54
N CYS A 729 12.40 11.62 -3.68
CA CYS A 729 13.69 11.61 -4.34
C CYS A 729 13.48 12.23 -5.74
N PHE A 730 14.38 13.10 -6.22
CA PHE A 730 14.35 13.60 -7.61
C PHE A 730 15.78 13.92 -8.09
N GLN A 731 16.34 13.03 -8.90
CA GLN A 731 17.79 13.03 -9.18
C GLN A 731 18.19 12.48 -10.54
N HIS A 732 17.23 12.03 -11.35
CA HIS A 732 17.59 11.39 -12.60
C HIS A 732 17.94 12.45 -13.66
N PRO A 733 19.18 12.55 -14.17
CA PRO A 733 19.65 13.69 -14.97
C PRO A 733 18.92 13.89 -16.30
N ALA A 734 18.32 12.83 -16.86
CA ALA A 734 17.46 12.94 -18.04
C ALA A 734 16.07 13.57 -17.78
N MET A 735 15.77 13.94 -16.52
CA MET A 735 14.52 14.59 -16.14
C MET A 735 14.76 16.08 -15.85
N LYS A 736 13.72 16.90 -15.96
CA LYS A 736 13.73 18.23 -15.35
C LYS A 736 14.09 18.06 -13.88
N GLN A 737 15.25 18.57 -13.47
CA GLN A 737 15.72 18.44 -12.10
C GLN A 737 14.86 19.29 -11.16
N CYS A 738 13.62 18.88 -10.89
CA CYS A 738 12.70 19.57 -10.00
C CYS A 738 11.59 18.69 -9.43
N MET A 739 11.03 19.12 -8.31
CA MET A 739 9.86 18.47 -7.71
C MET A 739 8.57 18.86 -8.46
N VAL A 740 8.37 20.15 -8.73
CA VAL A 740 7.22 20.67 -9.49
C VAL A 740 7.69 21.51 -10.67
N TYR A 741 7.16 21.22 -11.86
CA TYR A 741 7.31 22.06 -13.03
C TYR A 741 5.99 22.78 -13.32
N TYR A 742 6.01 24.11 -13.31
CA TYR A 742 4.87 24.94 -13.67
C TYR A 742 4.98 25.30 -15.14
N ALA A 743 4.30 24.54 -16.01
CA ALA A 743 4.07 24.98 -17.38
C ALA A 743 3.07 26.15 -17.41
N GLU A 744 2.13 26.14 -16.46
CA GLU A 744 1.22 27.24 -16.12
C GLU A 744 1.21 27.47 -14.61
N THR A 745 0.98 28.72 -14.16
CA THR A 745 0.80 29.07 -12.74
C THR A 745 -0.63 28.74 -12.30
N PRO A 746 -0.86 27.80 -11.36
CA PRO A 746 -2.19 27.50 -10.84
C PRO A 746 -2.72 28.66 -9.98
N GLU A 747 -4.02 28.65 -9.73
CA GLU A 747 -4.67 29.64 -8.87
C GLU A 747 -4.11 29.60 -7.44
N VAL A 748 -3.90 28.39 -6.92
CA VAL A 748 -3.26 28.15 -5.62
C VAL A 748 -2.33 26.95 -5.71
N SER A 749 -1.10 27.13 -5.21
CA SER A 749 -0.14 26.05 -5.00
C SER A 749 0.23 25.93 -3.53
N MET A 750 0.14 24.70 -2.99
CA MET A 750 0.50 24.39 -1.60
C MET A 750 1.50 23.22 -1.54
N ILE A 751 2.58 23.40 -0.81
CA ILE A 751 3.54 22.34 -0.49
C ILE A 751 3.71 22.29 1.02
N ARG A 752 3.38 21.15 1.62
CA ARG A 752 3.29 21.02 3.07
C ARG A 752 3.84 19.68 3.53
N ASN A 753 4.67 19.68 4.59
CA ASN A 753 5.17 18.46 5.25
C ASN A 753 5.92 17.50 4.30
N VAL A 754 6.77 18.01 3.41
CA VAL A 754 7.51 17.18 2.44
C VAL A 754 8.95 17.02 2.88
N GLY A 755 9.34 15.75 3.12
CA GLY A 755 10.68 15.34 3.49
C GLY A 755 11.50 14.89 2.29
N TRP A 756 12.82 14.94 2.43
CA TRP A 756 13.78 14.70 1.35
C TRP A 756 14.65 13.46 1.59
N LEU A 757 14.98 12.76 0.50
CA LEU A 757 15.95 11.67 0.47
C LEU A 757 17.33 12.18 0.02
N ILE A 758 17.51 12.60 -1.25
CA ILE A 758 18.83 12.95 -1.86
C ILE A 758 18.61 13.88 -3.14
N GLN A 759 19.57 14.74 -3.57
CA GLN A 759 19.45 15.88 -4.56
C GLN A 759 20.78 16.12 -5.27
N TRP A 760 20.73 16.46 -6.56
CA TRP A 760 21.88 16.82 -7.40
C TRP A 760 22.16 18.33 -7.49
N SER A 761 23.39 18.69 -7.85
CA SER A 761 23.81 20.06 -8.15
C SER A 761 23.11 20.62 -9.39
N GLY A 762 21.94 21.25 -9.20
CA GLY A 762 21.12 21.79 -10.30
C GLY A 762 19.63 21.43 -10.20
N ALA A 763 19.28 20.60 -9.22
CA ALA A 763 17.89 20.38 -8.88
C ALA A 763 17.32 21.57 -8.10
N ALA A 764 16.06 21.90 -8.34
CA ALA A 764 15.32 22.95 -7.64
C ALA A 764 13.94 22.42 -7.28
N ALA A 765 13.39 22.80 -6.14
CA ALA A 765 12.05 22.32 -5.80
C ALA A 765 10.99 22.73 -6.85
N CYS A 766 11.12 23.90 -7.48
CA CYS A 766 10.23 24.33 -8.54
C CYS A 766 10.99 24.87 -9.76
N LYS A 767 10.48 24.61 -10.96
CA LYS A 767 10.95 25.18 -12.24
C LYS A 767 9.77 25.64 -13.09
N TYR A 768 10.03 26.56 -14.02
CA TYR A 768 9.06 27.13 -14.96
C TYR A 768 9.78 27.62 -16.23
N PRO A 769 9.09 27.78 -17.38
CA PRO A 769 9.67 28.36 -18.60
C PRO A 769 10.27 29.75 -18.38
N ALA A 770 11.24 30.13 -19.22
CA ALA A 770 11.79 31.49 -19.22
C ALA A 770 10.68 32.53 -19.55
N GLY A 771 10.67 33.66 -18.84
CA GLY A 771 9.64 34.69 -19.00
C GLY A 771 8.28 34.37 -18.35
N HIS A 772 8.11 33.17 -17.79
CA HIS A 772 6.87 32.79 -17.09
C HIS A 772 6.70 33.58 -15.78
N PRO A 773 5.48 34.04 -15.44
CA PRO A 773 5.20 34.67 -14.15
C PRO A 773 5.62 33.75 -13.01
N LYS A 774 6.25 34.31 -11.97
CA LYS A 774 6.65 33.49 -10.82
C LYS A 774 5.38 33.01 -10.09
N PRO A 775 5.18 31.70 -9.92
CA PRO A 775 4.02 31.20 -9.21
C PRO A 775 4.09 31.61 -7.73
N GLU A 776 2.95 31.99 -7.15
CA GLU A 776 2.82 32.09 -5.70
C GLU A 776 2.66 30.67 -5.13
N ILE A 777 3.52 30.30 -4.20
CA ILE A 777 3.57 28.95 -3.63
C ILE A 777 3.53 29.09 -2.11
N HIS A 778 2.54 28.48 -1.48
CA HIS A 778 2.42 28.42 -0.03
C HIS A 778 3.18 27.20 0.49
N ILE A 779 4.24 27.43 1.26
CA ILE A 779 5.14 26.37 1.71
C ILE A 779 5.14 26.30 3.23
N ARG A 780 5.13 25.08 3.80
CA ARG A 780 5.32 24.86 5.23
C ARG A 780 5.95 23.51 5.51
N ASN A 781 6.83 23.43 6.50
CA ASN A 781 7.50 22.20 6.92
C ASN A 781 8.15 21.50 5.72
N PHE A 782 9.05 22.22 5.06
CA PHE A 782 9.60 21.85 3.76
C PHE A 782 11.12 21.87 3.82
N GLN A 783 11.73 20.74 3.47
CA GLN A 783 13.13 20.48 3.79
C GLN A 783 14.08 20.62 2.58
N PHE A 784 14.12 21.80 1.96
CA PHE A 784 15.04 22.12 0.85
C PHE A 784 15.62 23.53 0.99
N GLN A 785 16.72 23.81 0.27
CA GLN A 785 17.34 25.14 0.26
C GLN A 785 16.32 26.24 -0.03
N LYS A 786 16.25 27.20 0.90
CA LYS A 786 15.41 28.39 0.82
C LYS A 786 15.69 29.21 -0.45
N ASP A 787 16.93 29.21 -0.94
CA ASP A 787 17.35 29.97 -2.12
C ASP A 787 16.89 29.36 -3.46
N SER A 788 16.39 28.12 -3.45
CA SER A 788 15.69 27.55 -4.61
C SER A 788 14.28 28.12 -4.81
N PHE A 789 13.86 29.04 -3.93
CA PHE A 789 12.59 29.75 -3.98
C PHE A 789 12.75 31.25 -3.82
N LYS A 790 11.86 32.00 -4.48
CA LYS A 790 11.33 33.23 -3.89
C LYS A 790 9.89 32.90 -3.45
N ALA A 791 9.73 32.32 -2.25
CA ALA A 791 8.43 31.94 -1.67
C ALA A 791 7.99 32.93 -0.57
N ARG A 792 6.69 33.04 -0.31
CA ARG A 792 6.11 33.81 0.81
C ARG A 792 6.01 32.96 2.07
#